data_AF-A0A9I3A6N1-F1
#
_entry.id   AF-A0A9I3A6N1-F1
#
_cell.length_a   1.000
_cell.length_b   1.000
_cell.length_c   1.000
_cell.angle_alpha   90.00
_cell.angle_beta   90.00
_cell.angle_gamma   90.00
#
_symmetry.space_group_name_H-M   'P 1'
#
loop_
_entity.id
_entity.type
_entity.pdbx_description
1 polymer ?
#
loop_
_entity_poly.entity_id
_entity_poly.type
_entity_poly.pdbx_seq_one_letter_code
_entity_poly.pdbx_strand_id
1 'polypeptide(L)'
;MCWIRRAVTLIGVFLFICSSDVAVVSAQYGEYYYSQIPRKITTIRPHQPSYGGQQAYEAQRGYGGLQSLQGQQSQGQQSYGGHQAFGAQQSYGGHQSYPDQQSYRGQPNINAKPRLQYRCREDNQQYDCVFYDVHINAQTLATHDVIFGFDDVTLNSQKNVTFKNSTMRTLPETFLRSFGQVELLNLNDLQIEEVESNAFETANTIQKLHMSFNAIRYLPPNAFQNLRSLTELLLDRNMLKNLPRTMFYGTPNLTVLSISNNNLELIEDGTFQANSALQLLEMVSNKLTHFDLSRVPSLYHGNFSFNQLTTLALPVSVESLDASHNRINVVRGPENENLFLLKLQHNNLNDTAWLLSYPGLIEVDLSYNELEKITFRHFVNMKRLQRLYVSNNRLVALNLGNGPIPTLNVLDLSYNHLVHVERNQAQFDTVEYLNLHHNSIVTLKLASNHSVKVLTLSHNDWDCKNLRELLEITPPPTASDRDQSCKIDYQLEHNLCCKESEKPYLDRLIQYILETTAAEKLQRAQGRCSAEDAITSVQSLSHFITEKGGEQLPSNQQLQAEVKVLDTEVHSLTNQQTQLEHLLQNLHTEIDANLRLYRLQKDGLARPSDNLKKVFTHLKERHAFKLRESQARRGEANSKQSETETLEQENIALQTQLDNRKEVLNQLKQETTLKRKKVKMLEAKKNRNPDTRHITK
;
A
#
# COMPACT_ATOMS: atom_id res chain seq x y z
N MET A 1 -47.49 -31.55 33.26
CA MET A 1 -47.43 -30.09 33.08
C MET A 1 -46.68 -29.38 34.24
N CYS A 2 -45.48 -29.84 34.64
CA CYS A 2 -44.69 -29.14 35.69
C CYS A 2 -43.16 -29.12 35.46
N TRP A 3 -42.68 -29.57 34.29
CA TRP A 3 -41.25 -29.58 33.92
C TRP A 3 -40.94 -28.69 32.69
N ILE A 4 -41.91 -27.94 32.17
CA ILE A 4 -41.77 -27.05 30.99
C ILE A 4 -41.74 -25.56 31.42
N ARG A 5 -41.37 -25.26 32.69
CA ARG A 5 -41.29 -23.87 33.21
C ARG A 5 -39.96 -23.48 33.87
N ARG A 6 -38.92 -24.33 33.80
CA ARG A 6 -37.55 -23.97 34.26
C ARG A 6 -36.46 -24.02 33.17
N ALA A 7 -36.71 -24.63 32.00
CA ALA A 7 -35.75 -24.63 30.89
C ALA A 7 -35.71 -23.30 30.10
N VAL A 8 -36.77 -22.49 30.16
CA VAL A 8 -36.89 -21.23 29.39
C VAL A 8 -36.18 -20.04 30.09
N THR A 9 -35.81 -20.18 31.37
CA THR A 9 -35.20 -19.10 32.16
C THR A 9 -33.67 -19.18 32.28
N LEU A 10 -33.03 -20.21 31.72
CA LEU A 10 -31.57 -20.43 31.80
C LEU A 10 -30.83 -20.18 30.48
N ILE A 11 -31.54 -20.09 29.35
CA ILE A 11 -30.97 -19.78 28.02
C ILE A 11 -30.86 -18.25 27.79
N GLY A 12 -31.54 -17.44 28.62
CA GLY A 12 -31.51 -15.97 28.53
C GLY A 12 -30.33 -15.26 29.20
N VAL A 13 -29.43 -15.98 29.89
CA VAL A 13 -28.36 -15.38 30.73
C VAL A 13 -26.95 -15.76 30.29
N PHE A 14 -26.77 -16.77 29.42
CA PHE A 14 -25.45 -17.20 28.93
C PHE A 14 -24.97 -16.50 27.63
N LEU A 15 -25.63 -15.41 27.22
CA LEU A 15 -25.24 -14.59 26.06
C LEU A 15 -24.74 -13.18 26.44
N PHE A 16 -24.53 -12.92 27.74
CA PHE A 16 -23.76 -11.79 28.24
C PHE A 16 -22.85 -12.28 29.38
N ILE A 17 -21.60 -11.81 29.40
CA ILE A 17 -20.43 -12.24 30.21
C ILE A 17 -19.52 -13.22 29.45
N CYS A 18 -18.88 -12.70 28.40
CA CYS A 18 -17.53 -13.09 27.99
C CYS A 18 -16.87 -11.96 27.16
N SER A 19 -16.99 -10.72 27.66
CA SER A 19 -16.53 -9.52 26.96
C SER A 19 -16.34 -8.33 27.92
N SER A 20 -15.52 -8.52 28.96
CA SER A 20 -14.91 -7.40 29.68
C SER A 20 -13.71 -7.91 30.47
N ASP A 21 -12.53 -7.41 30.12
CA ASP A 21 -11.37 -7.36 31.01
C ASP A 21 -11.02 -5.89 31.25
N VAL A 22 -10.74 -5.57 32.52
CA VAL A 22 -10.16 -4.32 33.04
C VAL A 22 -10.89 -2.98 32.75
N ALA A 23 -11.72 -2.56 33.73
CA ALA A 23 -11.59 -1.26 34.40
C ALA A 23 -12.37 -1.25 35.73
N VAL A 24 -11.78 -0.74 36.81
CA VAL A 24 -12.34 -0.77 38.17
C VAL A 24 -12.38 0.66 38.76
N VAL A 25 -13.36 0.94 39.64
CA VAL A 25 -13.50 2.17 40.46
C VAL A 25 -13.96 3.43 39.67
N SER A 26 -15.01 4.16 40.05
CA SER A 26 -16.08 3.96 41.05
C SER A 26 -17.36 4.71 40.61
N ALA A 27 -18.52 4.23 41.07
CA ALA A 27 -19.79 4.95 40.97
C ALA A 27 -20.18 5.51 42.34
N GLN A 28 -20.90 6.64 42.38
CA GLN A 28 -21.76 6.95 43.52
C GLN A 28 -23.03 7.72 43.10
N TYR A 29 -24.16 7.15 43.50
CA TYR A 29 -25.53 7.71 43.64
C TYR A 29 -26.33 8.18 42.41
N GLY A 30 -27.47 7.50 42.21
CA GLY A 30 -28.77 8.19 42.29
C GLY A 30 -29.75 8.00 41.14
N GLU A 31 -30.53 6.92 41.12
CA GLU A 31 -31.84 6.92 40.43
C GLU A 31 -32.88 7.68 41.28
N TYR A 32 -33.83 8.38 40.66
CA TYR A 32 -35.24 7.96 40.59
C TYR A 32 -36.12 8.88 39.70
N TYR A 33 -37.30 8.38 39.36
CA TYR A 33 -38.16 8.72 38.21
C TYR A 33 -39.16 9.91 38.35
N TYR A 34 -39.77 10.24 37.19
CA TYR A 34 -41.12 10.82 36.95
C TYR A 34 -41.38 12.34 37.02
N SER A 35 -41.73 12.95 35.86
CA SER A 35 -43.13 13.30 35.50
C SER A 35 -43.23 14.12 34.18
N GLN A 36 -44.42 14.62 33.81
CA GLN A 36 -44.83 14.97 32.43
C GLN A 36 -44.88 16.49 32.10
N ILE A 37 -44.50 16.87 30.85
CA ILE A 37 -45.21 17.70 29.81
C ILE A 37 -45.94 19.02 30.27
N PRO A 38 -46.04 20.15 29.50
CA PRO A 38 -45.09 20.90 28.64
C PRO A 38 -45.13 22.46 28.88
N ARG A 39 -44.26 23.25 28.20
CA ARG A 39 -44.43 24.64 27.63
C ARG A 39 -43.03 25.19 27.26
N LYS A 40 -42.64 25.50 26.02
CA LYS A 40 -43.03 26.54 25.03
C LYS A 40 -42.61 27.98 25.44
N ILE A 41 -41.83 28.65 24.55
CA ILE A 41 -41.50 30.12 24.52
C ILE A 41 -40.38 30.50 25.56
N THR A 42 -39.29 31.27 25.31
CA THR A 42 -38.86 32.16 24.20
C THR A 42 -37.32 32.20 24.01
N THR A 43 -36.91 32.78 22.88
CA THR A 43 -35.61 33.38 22.51
C THR A 43 -34.85 34.17 23.60
N ILE A 44 -33.50 34.20 23.54
CA ILE A 44 -32.63 35.41 23.51
C ILE A 44 -31.12 35.03 23.52
N ARG A 45 -30.32 35.61 22.59
CA ARG A 45 -28.85 35.79 22.67
C ARG A 45 -28.60 37.19 23.28
N PRO A 46 -27.54 37.44 24.09
CA PRO A 46 -26.19 37.72 23.54
C PRO A 46 -25.06 37.29 24.52
N HIS A 47 -23.76 37.66 24.47
CA HIS A 47 -22.94 38.56 23.63
C HIS A 47 -21.48 38.03 23.59
N GLN A 48 -20.65 38.53 22.65
CA GLN A 48 -19.17 38.40 22.71
C GLN A 48 -18.55 39.23 23.86
N PRO A 49 -17.23 39.11 24.08
CA PRO A 49 -16.39 40.26 23.68
C PRO A 49 -15.12 39.88 22.90
N SER A 50 -14.54 40.89 22.23
CA SER A 50 -13.23 40.88 21.56
C SER A 50 -12.33 42.01 22.12
N TYR A 51 -11.17 42.26 21.47
CA TYR A 51 -10.05 43.12 21.88
C TYR A 51 -9.22 42.52 23.03
N GLY A 52 -7.88 42.58 23.05
CA GLY A 52 -6.83 43.18 22.20
C GLY A 52 -5.61 43.36 23.13
N GLY A 53 -4.32 43.25 22.80
CA GLY A 53 -3.51 43.33 21.59
C GLY A 53 -2.10 43.77 22.04
N GLN A 54 -1.02 43.45 21.30
CA GLN A 54 0.38 43.86 21.57
C GLN A 54 0.98 43.29 22.89
N GLN A 55 2.29 43.07 23.07
CA GLN A 55 3.49 43.61 22.42
C GLN A 55 4.68 42.62 22.57
N ALA A 56 5.75 42.79 21.81
CA ALA A 56 6.96 41.96 21.90
C ALA A 56 8.00 42.54 22.89
N TYR A 57 8.82 41.70 23.51
CA TYR A 57 10.10 42.09 24.09
C TYR A 57 11.15 40.98 23.93
N GLU A 58 12.32 41.36 23.41
CA GLU A 58 13.53 40.53 23.39
C GLU A 58 14.25 40.61 24.75
N ALA A 59 14.90 39.53 25.18
CA ALA A 59 16.02 39.58 26.11
C ALA A 59 16.96 38.38 25.90
N GLN A 60 18.23 38.65 25.62
CA GLN A 60 19.29 37.65 25.56
C GLN A 60 20.07 37.54 26.90
N ARG A 61 20.78 36.42 27.07
CA ARG A 61 21.83 36.12 28.07
C ARG A 61 21.34 35.89 29.52
N GLY A 62 21.88 34.92 30.28
CA GLY A 62 22.84 33.86 29.92
C GLY A 62 23.53 33.20 31.13
N TYR A 63 24.20 32.08 30.87
CA TYR A 63 25.27 31.41 31.66
C TYR A 63 24.99 30.75 33.03
N GLY A 64 25.67 29.60 33.21
CA GLY A 64 25.67 28.69 34.37
C GLY A 64 25.11 27.31 33.99
N GLY A 65 25.82 26.19 33.99
CA GLY A 65 27.08 25.80 34.64
C GLY A 65 26.86 24.42 35.26
N LEU A 66 27.11 23.33 34.53
CA LEU A 66 28.29 22.44 34.65
C LEU A 66 28.25 21.43 35.83
N GLN A 67 28.20 20.13 35.47
CA GLN A 67 28.72 18.89 36.10
C GLN A 67 27.69 17.74 35.88
N SER A 68 27.90 16.66 35.11
CA SER A 68 29.01 15.70 34.90
C SER A 68 29.08 14.55 35.92
N LEU A 69 28.84 13.30 35.48
CA LEU A 69 29.84 12.20 35.46
C LEU A 69 29.25 10.82 35.08
N GLN A 70 30.07 10.04 34.33
CA GLN A 70 30.13 8.56 34.22
C GLN A 70 28.92 7.77 33.67
N GLY A 71 29.05 6.73 32.82
CA GLY A 71 30.19 6.25 32.02
C GLY A 71 30.61 4.77 32.25
N GLN A 72 30.40 3.90 31.24
CA GLN A 72 31.02 2.57 30.97
C GLN A 72 30.56 2.16 29.55
N GLN A 73 31.33 1.82 28.49
CA GLN A 73 32.59 1.08 28.23
C GLN A 73 32.52 -0.47 28.12
N SER A 74 32.61 -0.96 26.88
CA SER A 74 33.38 -2.15 26.40
C SER A 74 33.19 -2.24 24.87
N GLN A 75 34.20 -2.02 24.01
CA GLN A 75 35.30 -2.90 23.57
C GLN A 75 34.87 -4.16 22.77
N GLY A 76 35.41 -4.45 21.58
CA GLY A 76 36.37 -3.69 20.76
C GLY A 76 36.97 -4.46 19.56
N GLN A 77 38.02 -3.88 18.94
CA GLN A 77 38.94 -4.45 17.90
C GLN A 77 38.32 -4.71 16.50
N GLN A 78 38.96 -4.51 15.33
CA GLN A 78 40.28 -3.94 14.92
C GLN A 78 40.19 -3.56 13.40
N SER A 79 41.16 -3.02 12.63
CA SER A 79 42.62 -2.80 12.79
C SER A 79 43.14 -1.52 12.04
N TYR A 80 44.32 -1.57 11.39
CA TYR A 80 45.21 -0.46 10.96
C TYR A 80 45.34 -0.15 9.44
N GLY A 81 45.77 1.09 9.15
CA GLY A 81 46.59 1.48 7.98
C GLY A 81 46.06 2.67 7.15
N GLY A 82 46.69 3.84 7.01
CA GLY A 82 47.89 4.40 7.63
C GLY A 82 48.96 4.89 6.63
N HIS A 83 49.06 6.20 6.36
CA HIS A 83 50.31 6.91 6.00
C HIS A 83 50.15 8.44 6.09
N GLN A 84 51.29 9.15 6.19
CA GLN A 84 51.42 10.49 6.79
C GLN A 84 51.66 11.60 5.75
N ALA A 85 51.41 12.86 6.15
CA ALA A 85 51.97 14.05 5.52
C ALA A 85 52.50 15.05 6.57
N PHE A 86 53.81 15.25 6.59
CA PHE A 86 54.43 16.54 6.96
C PHE A 86 54.48 17.38 5.67
N GLY A 87 54.44 18.72 5.65
CA GLY A 87 54.57 19.70 6.72
C GLY A 87 55.68 20.70 6.38
N ALA A 88 55.34 21.91 5.92
CA ALA A 88 56.25 23.06 5.83
C ALA A 88 55.45 24.38 5.65
N GLN A 89 55.99 25.48 6.18
CA GLN A 89 55.35 26.80 6.21
C GLN A 89 56.26 27.89 5.59
N GLN A 90 55.62 28.94 5.05
CA GLN A 90 56.06 30.34 4.97
C GLN A 90 57.35 30.73 4.22
N SER A 91 57.24 31.74 3.34
CA SER A 91 57.96 33.01 3.49
C SER A 91 57.28 34.15 2.70
N TYR A 92 57.50 35.40 3.12
CA TYR A 92 56.98 36.64 2.52
C TYR A 92 58.09 37.39 1.76
N GLY A 93 57.71 38.20 0.77
CA GLY A 93 58.58 39.21 0.16
C GLY A 93 58.01 39.72 -1.17
N GLY A 94 57.90 41.04 -1.36
CA GLY A 94 57.37 41.62 -2.59
C GLY A 94 58.11 42.90 -3.00
N HIS A 95 57.87 43.36 -4.22
CA HIS A 95 58.02 44.76 -4.64
C HIS A 95 57.30 45.01 -5.98
N GLN A 96 56.96 46.27 -6.24
CA GLN A 96 56.18 46.73 -7.39
C GLN A 96 57.05 46.98 -8.64
N SER A 97 56.48 46.80 -9.84
CA SER A 97 56.62 47.76 -10.96
C SER A 97 55.70 47.39 -12.14
N TYR A 98 55.10 48.42 -12.73
CA TYR A 98 54.51 48.47 -14.08
C TYR A 98 55.31 49.57 -14.82
N PRO A 99 55.58 49.46 -16.14
CA PRO A 99 54.51 49.71 -17.11
C PRO A 99 54.53 48.90 -18.42
N ASP A 100 53.33 48.76 -18.97
CA ASP A 100 52.90 48.79 -20.37
C ASP A 100 53.62 48.05 -21.54
N GLN A 101 52.74 47.33 -22.24
CA GLN A 101 52.55 47.29 -23.70
C GLN A 101 53.27 46.26 -24.60
N GLN A 102 52.40 45.33 -25.04
CA GLN A 102 52.22 44.79 -26.40
C GLN A 102 52.84 43.44 -26.79
N SER A 103 52.02 42.72 -27.56
CA SER A 103 52.33 41.53 -28.36
C SER A 103 52.67 40.23 -27.63
N TYR A 104 51.67 39.63 -26.97
CA TYR A 104 51.61 38.17 -26.85
C TYR A 104 50.52 37.58 -27.76
N ARG A 105 50.95 36.78 -28.74
CA ARG A 105 50.10 35.71 -29.29
C ARG A 105 49.65 34.86 -28.10
N GLY A 106 48.35 34.65 -27.95
CA GLY A 106 47.83 33.75 -26.91
C GLY A 106 48.45 32.36 -27.03
N GLN A 107 49.21 31.96 -26.02
CA GLN A 107 49.60 30.56 -25.85
C GLN A 107 48.31 29.75 -25.59
N PRO A 108 48.21 28.49 -26.06
CA PRO A 108 47.10 27.63 -25.70
C PRO A 108 47.07 27.48 -24.17
N ASN A 109 45.91 27.72 -23.55
CA ASN A 109 45.77 27.56 -22.11
C ASN A 109 45.91 26.07 -21.76
N ILE A 110 47.06 25.69 -21.20
CA ILE A 110 47.45 24.29 -20.95
C ILE A 110 46.52 23.59 -19.93
N ASN A 111 45.68 24.35 -19.22
CA ASN A 111 44.72 23.85 -18.23
C ASN A 111 43.25 23.88 -18.69
N ALA A 112 42.95 24.14 -19.97
CA ALA A 112 41.58 24.08 -20.48
C ALA A 112 41.12 22.61 -20.66
N LYS A 113 39.97 22.26 -20.08
CA LYS A 113 39.38 20.92 -20.27
C LYS A 113 39.05 20.68 -21.76
N PRO A 114 39.27 19.46 -22.29
CA PRO A 114 38.75 19.09 -23.61
C PRO A 114 37.23 19.29 -23.69
N ARG A 115 36.78 19.90 -24.78
CA ARG A 115 35.38 20.28 -25.01
C ARG A 115 34.60 19.12 -25.61
N LEU A 116 33.45 18.79 -25.02
CA LEU A 116 32.56 17.69 -25.42
C LEU A 116 31.17 18.25 -25.73
N GLN A 117 30.83 18.36 -27.02
CA GLN A 117 29.61 19.00 -27.50
C GLN A 117 28.59 17.97 -28.02
N TYR A 118 27.40 17.95 -27.42
CA TYR A 118 26.26 17.16 -27.88
C TYR A 118 25.26 18.03 -28.65
N ARG A 119 24.70 17.53 -29.75
CA ARG A 119 23.64 18.22 -30.52
C ARG A 119 22.50 17.26 -30.78
N CYS A 120 21.26 17.72 -30.56
CA CYS A 120 20.08 16.93 -30.86
C CYS A 120 19.70 17.00 -32.34
N ARG A 121 18.79 16.11 -32.74
CA ARG A 121 18.18 16.05 -34.06
C ARG A 121 16.66 15.98 -33.90
N GLU A 122 15.93 16.59 -34.81
CA GLU A 122 14.49 16.33 -34.96
C GLU A 122 14.32 14.90 -35.50
N ASP A 123 13.49 14.09 -34.83
CA ASP A 123 13.41 12.65 -35.07
C ASP A 123 11.96 12.15 -35.24
N ASN A 124 10.99 12.77 -34.57
CA ASN A 124 9.59 12.38 -34.62
C ASN A 124 8.67 13.56 -34.30
N GLN A 125 7.36 13.39 -34.47
CA GLN A 125 6.35 14.44 -34.25
C GLN A 125 6.13 14.81 -32.76
N GLN A 126 6.71 14.06 -31.82
CA GLN A 126 6.55 14.29 -30.38
C GLN A 126 7.70 15.09 -29.79
N TYR A 127 8.92 14.91 -30.30
CA TYR A 127 10.15 15.54 -29.82
C TYR A 127 10.91 16.22 -30.96
N ASP A 128 11.02 17.55 -30.87
CA ASP A 128 11.79 18.38 -31.81
C ASP A 128 13.31 18.32 -31.54
N CYS A 129 13.73 17.70 -30.43
CA CYS A 129 15.12 17.57 -30.02
C CYS A 129 15.38 16.22 -29.34
N VAL A 130 15.89 15.26 -30.12
CA VAL A 130 16.40 13.98 -29.61
C VAL A 130 17.92 14.01 -29.57
N PHE A 131 18.48 13.90 -28.37
CA PHE A 131 19.91 13.64 -28.17
C PHE A 131 20.20 12.14 -28.27
N TYR A 132 21.36 11.80 -28.83
CA TYR A 132 21.81 10.44 -29.06
C TYR A 132 23.21 10.25 -28.43
N ASP A 133 23.48 9.06 -27.90
CA ASP A 133 24.81 8.62 -27.43
C ASP A 133 25.46 9.54 -26.38
N VAL A 134 24.64 10.17 -25.52
CA VAL A 134 25.11 11.07 -24.45
C VAL A 134 25.52 10.24 -23.25
N HIS A 135 26.80 10.28 -22.87
CA HIS A 135 27.32 9.52 -21.73
C HIS A 135 28.03 10.44 -20.72
N ILE A 136 27.33 10.77 -19.63
CA ILE A 136 27.77 11.72 -18.61
C ILE A 136 27.82 11.04 -17.24
N ASN A 137 28.94 11.24 -16.55
CA ASN A 137 29.14 10.88 -15.15
C ASN A 137 30.07 11.92 -14.49
N ALA A 138 30.31 11.79 -13.18
CA ALA A 138 31.18 12.70 -12.43
C ALA A 138 32.60 12.82 -13.03
N GLN A 139 33.18 11.75 -13.59
CA GLN A 139 34.48 11.82 -14.26
C GLN A 139 34.41 12.58 -15.59
N THR A 140 33.33 12.44 -16.36
CA THR A 140 33.10 13.24 -17.58
C THR A 140 33.07 14.73 -17.24
N LEU A 141 32.28 15.13 -16.23
CA LEU A 141 32.19 16.52 -15.77
C LEU A 141 33.50 17.03 -15.15
N ALA A 142 34.27 16.16 -14.47
CA ALA A 142 35.58 16.51 -13.93
C ALA A 142 36.64 16.73 -15.03
N THR A 143 36.57 16.00 -16.15
CA THR A 143 37.62 15.98 -17.20
C THR A 143 37.30 16.81 -18.44
N HIS A 144 36.02 16.99 -18.79
CA HIS A 144 35.59 17.67 -20.00
C HIS A 144 34.77 18.93 -19.69
N ASP A 145 34.74 19.84 -20.65
CA ASP A 145 33.78 20.95 -20.71
C ASP A 145 32.57 20.49 -21.53
N VAL A 146 31.45 20.18 -20.86
CA VAL A 146 30.29 19.50 -21.45
C VAL A 146 29.22 20.50 -21.86
N ILE A 147 28.94 20.55 -23.17
CA ILE A 147 28.09 21.56 -23.79
C ILE A 147 26.98 20.89 -24.60
N PHE A 148 25.78 21.43 -24.49
CA PHE A 148 24.61 20.98 -25.25
C PHE A 148 24.19 22.05 -26.27
N GLY A 149 23.84 21.61 -27.47
CA GLY A 149 23.38 22.52 -28.53
C GLY A 149 24.50 23.41 -29.06
N PHE A 150 24.18 24.66 -29.38
CA PHE A 150 25.10 25.71 -29.81
C PHE A 150 25.52 26.59 -28.62
N ASP A 151 26.71 27.21 -28.71
CA ASP A 151 27.16 28.23 -27.74
C ASP A 151 26.24 29.46 -27.73
N ASP A 152 25.69 29.80 -28.90
CA ASP A 152 24.62 30.77 -29.01
C ASP A 152 23.31 30.10 -28.58
N VAL A 153 22.96 30.33 -27.31
CA VAL A 153 21.74 29.83 -26.64
C VAL A 153 20.47 30.19 -27.42
N THR A 154 20.47 31.26 -28.24
CA THR A 154 19.30 31.65 -29.04
C THR A 154 18.98 30.66 -30.16
N LEU A 155 19.94 29.83 -30.58
CA LEU A 155 19.75 28.77 -31.57
C LEU A 155 19.14 27.49 -30.96
N ASN A 156 19.19 27.34 -29.63
CA ASN A 156 18.67 26.20 -28.87
C ASN A 156 17.18 26.43 -28.52
N SER A 157 16.35 26.62 -29.55
CA SER A 157 14.93 27.01 -29.46
C SER A 157 13.95 25.84 -29.35
N GLN A 158 14.46 24.61 -29.18
CA GLN A 158 13.66 23.40 -29.12
C GLN A 158 12.90 23.26 -27.80
N LYS A 159 11.68 22.72 -27.87
CA LYS A 159 10.70 22.70 -26.78
C LYS A 159 10.48 21.32 -26.17
N ASN A 160 10.60 20.25 -26.95
CA ASN A 160 10.27 18.89 -26.56
C ASN A 160 11.54 18.03 -26.66
N VAL A 161 12.26 17.94 -25.54
CA VAL A 161 13.58 17.33 -25.49
C VAL A 161 13.54 15.93 -24.88
N THR A 162 14.23 14.99 -25.53
CA THR A 162 14.48 13.66 -24.99
C THR A 162 15.83 13.10 -25.42
N PHE A 163 16.17 11.91 -24.94
CA PHE A 163 17.45 11.24 -25.11
C PHE A 163 17.20 9.80 -25.56
N LYS A 164 18.08 9.28 -26.40
CA LYS A 164 18.12 7.86 -26.82
C LYS A 164 19.53 7.31 -26.68
N ASN A 165 19.65 6.02 -26.40
CA ASN A 165 20.93 5.32 -26.16
C ASN A 165 21.91 6.13 -25.28
N SER A 166 21.41 6.72 -24.18
CA SER A 166 22.12 7.72 -23.40
C SER A 166 22.11 7.38 -21.91
N THR A 167 23.15 7.76 -21.18
CA THR A 167 23.26 7.62 -19.73
C THR A 167 23.82 8.90 -19.11
N MET A 168 23.18 9.39 -18.06
CA MET A 168 23.48 10.68 -17.43
C MET A 168 23.42 10.52 -15.91
N ARG A 169 24.48 9.98 -15.30
CA ARG A 169 24.51 9.72 -13.84
C ARG A 169 24.38 10.99 -12.99
N THR A 170 24.81 12.12 -13.54
CA THR A 170 24.66 13.45 -12.94
C THR A 170 24.00 14.34 -13.98
N LEU A 171 22.84 14.95 -13.66
CA LEU A 171 22.18 15.96 -14.49
C LEU A 171 22.89 17.32 -14.30
N PRO A 172 23.61 17.85 -15.31
CA PRO A 172 24.44 19.05 -15.13
C PRO A 172 23.67 20.35 -15.37
N GLU A 173 24.06 21.43 -14.69
CA GLU A 173 23.47 22.76 -14.91
C GLU A 173 23.70 23.33 -16.32
N THR A 174 24.76 22.90 -17.01
CA THR A 174 25.08 23.38 -18.36
C THR A 174 24.00 23.03 -19.39
N PHE A 175 23.21 21.99 -19.16
CA PHE A 175 22.16 21.54 -20.07
C PHE A 175 21.02 22.56 -20.17
N LEU A 176 20.33 22.88 -19.07
CA LEU A 176 19.20 23.82 -19.08
C LEU A 176 19.62 25.29 -19.07
N ARG A 177 20.89 25.60 -18.76
CA ARG A 177 21.49 26.90 -19.14
C ARG A 177 21.54 27.07 -20.67
N SER A 178 21.77 25.99 -21.42
CA SER A 178 21.79 26.00 -22.90
C SER A 178 20.41 25.85 -23.54
N PHE A 179 19.43 25.24 -22.86
CA PHE A 179 18.09 24.94 -23.37
C PHE A 179 16.98 25.58 -22.50
N GLY A 180 16.92 26.91 -22.48
CA GLY A 180 15.96 27.68 -21.66
C GLY A 180 14.52 27.77 -22.19
N GLN A 181 14.22 27.19 -23.36
CA GLN A 181 12.89 27.25 -24.00
C GLN A 181 12.09 25.94 -23.91
N VAL A 182 12.59 24.95 -23.16
CA VAL A 182 12.00 23.61 -23.07
C VAL A 182 10.67 23.64 -22.33
N GLU A 183 9.63 23.10 -22.95
CA GLU A 183 8.29 22.94 -22.37
C GLU A 183 8.05 21.50 -21.89
N LEU A 184 8.55 20.49 -22.62
CA LEU A 184 8.50 19.08 -22.25
C LEU A 184 9.93 18.53 -22.20
N LEU A 185 10.34 18.08 -21.02
CA LEU A 185 11.65 17.45 -20.81
C LEU A 185 11.47 16.00 -20.34
N ASN A 186 11.89 15.04 -21.18
CA ASN A 186 11.91 13.63 -20.85
C ASN A 186 13.33 13.13 -20.58
N LEU A 187 13.61 12.84 -19.31
CA LEU A 187 14.83 12.26 -18.75
C LEU A 187 14.59 10.86 -18.15
N ASN A 188 13.55 10.15 -18.57
CA ASN A 188 13.28 8.80 -18.09
C ASN A 188 14.39 7.82 -18.49
N ASP A 189 14.69 6.87 -17.59
CA ASP A 189 15.65 5.76 -17.82
C ASP A 189 17.07 6.20 -18.30
N LEU A 190 17.56 7.32 -17.75
CA LEU A 190 18.92 7.82 -18.02
C LEU A 190 19.93 7.46 -16.94
N GLN A 191 19.55 6.61 -15.97
CA GLN A 191 20.40 6.20 -14.83
C GLN A 191 20.89 7.38 -13.98
N ILE A 192 20.10 8.46 -13.88
CA ILE A 192 20.43 9.66 -13.08
C ILE A 192 20.49 9.27 -11.60
N GLU A 193 21.64 9.45 -10.96
CA GLU A 193 21.84 9.26 -9.52
C GLU A 193 21.78 10.59 -8.76
N GLU A 194 22.28 11.66 -9.40
CA GLU A 194 22.44 12.99 -8.80
C GLU A 194 21.94 14.12 -9.73
N VAL A 195 21.45 15.18 -9.12
CA VAL A 195 20.99 16.40 -9.80
C VAL A 195 21.77 17.58 -9.22
N GLU A 196 22.47 18.33 -10.06
CA GLU A 196 23.22 19.50 -9.60
C GLU A 196 22.27 20.58 -9.03
N SER A 197 22.72 21.32 -8.00
CA SER A 197 21.87 22.24 -7.23
C SER A 197 21.12 23.28 -8.06
N ASN A 198 21.71 23.70 -9.19
CA ASN A 198 21.20 24.71 -10.10
C ASN A 198 20.71 24.11 -11.44
N ALA A 199 20.56 22.78 -11.54
CA ALA A 199 20.21 22.10 -12.78
C ALA A 199 18.96 22.68 -13.47
N PHE A 200 17.99 23.18 -12.68
CA PHE A 200 16.73 23.76 -13.15
C PHE A 200 16.64 25.29 -12.95
N GLU A 201 17.75 25.97 -12.66
CA GLU A 201 17.74 27.42 -12.32
C GLU A 201 17.06 28.28 -13.41
N THR A 202 17.34 27.98 -14.68
CA THR A 202 16.84 28.69 -15.86
C THR A 202 15.57 28.09 -16.49
N ALA A 203 15.02 27.03 -15.92
CA ALA A 203 14.01 26.16 -16.55
C ALA A 203 12.55 26.63 -16.38
N ASN A 204 12.30 27.94 -16.41
CA ASN A 204 10.99 28.55 -16.10
C ASN A 204 9.86 28.21 -17.11
N THR A 205 10.23 27.71 -18.30
CA THR A 205 9.35 27.33 -19.41
C THR A 205 8.81 25.89 -19.29
N ILE A 206 9.44 25.02 -18.48
CA ILE A 206 9.06 23.61 -18.39
C ILE A 206 7.64 23.47 -17.82
N GLN A 207 6.78 22.82 -18.60
CA GLN A 207 5.42 22.44 -18.26
C GLN A 207 5.32 20.96 -17.86
N LYS A 208 6.16 20.10 -18.44
CA LYS A 208 6.20 18.66 -18.17
C LYS A 208 7.63 18.19 -17.93
N LEU A 209 7.88 17.59 -16.78
CA LEU A 209 9.18 17.06 -16.39
C LEU A 209 9.06 15.57 -16.04
N HIS A 210 9.68 14.71 -16.84
CA HIS A 210 9.71 13.27 -16.61
C HIS A 210 11.13 12.84 -16.24
N MET A 211 11.30 12.25 -15.06
CA MET A 211 12.58 11.80 -14.51
C MET A 211 12.44 10.41 -13.85
N SER A 212 11.49 9.62 -14.33
CA SER A 212 11.15 8.30 -13.80
C SER A 212 12.15 7.22 -14.24
N PHE A 213 12.15 6.07 -13.57
CA PHE A 213 13.07 4.94 -13.84
C PHE A 213 14.56 5.34 -13.71
N ASN A 214 14.87 6.25 -12.80
CA ASN A 214 16.23 6.67 -12.50
C ASN A 214 16.68 6.17 -11.11
N ALA A 215 17.85 6.61 -10.65
CA ALA A 215 18.47 6.20 -9.39
C ALA A 215 18.58 7.37 -8.40
N ILE A 216 17.73 8.41 -8.55
CA ILE A 216 17.83 9.68 -7.81
C ILE A 216 17.57 9.43 -6.33
N ARG A 217 18.57 9.73 -5.48
CA ARG A 217 18.53 9.49 -4.02
C ARG A 217 17.95 10.67 -3.23
N TYR A 218 18.19 11.88 -3.73
CA TYR A 218 17.73 13.14 -3.15
C TYR A 218 17.56 14.17 -4.27
N LEU A 219 16.66 15.13 -4.06
CA LEU A 219 16.54 16.33 -4.89
C LEU A 219 17.14 17.52 -4.12
N PRO A 220 17.84 18.45 -4.79
CA PRO A 220 18.22 19.72 -4.17
C PRO A 220 16.98 20.44 -3.60
N PRO A 221 17.02 21.05 -2.40
CA PRO A 221 15.83 21.60 -1.74
C PRO A 221 15.05 22.65 -2.55
N ASN A 222 15.73 23.34 -3.47
CA ASN A 222 15.17 24.37 -4.35
C ASN A 222 15.06 23.92 -5.81
N ALA A 223 15.20 22.62 -6.12
CA ALA A 223 15.26 22.12 -7.49
C ALA A 223 14.07 22.55 -8.36
N PHE A 224 12.87 22.70 -7.79
CA PHE A 224 11.68 23.10 -8.55
C PHE A 224 11.24 24.56 -8.28
N GLN A 225 12.06 25.36 -7.60
CA GLN A 225 11.70 26.70 -7.13
C GLN A 225 11.35 27.69 -8.27
N ASN A 226 11.93 27.49 -9.46
CA ASN A 226 11.72 28.36 -10.63
C ASN A 226 10.76 27.75 -11.68
N LEU A 227 10.28 26.52 -11.49
CA LEU A 227 9.44 25.79 -12.45
C LEU A 227 7.96 26.23 -12.40
N ARG A 228 7.71 27.53 -12.56
CA ARG A 228 6.38 28.13 -12.40
C ARG A 228 5.33 27.64 -13.42
N SER A 229 5.79 27.19 -14.58
CA SER A 229 4.95 26.66 -15.65
C SER A 229 4.62 25.17 -15.48
N LEU A 230 5.21 24.49 -14.49
CA LEU A 230 5.11 23.04 -14.33
C LEU A 230 3.69 22.62 -13.99
N THR A 231 3.16 21.71 -14.82
CA THR A 231 1.83 21.11 -14.69
C THR A 231 1.89 19.61 -14.41
N GLU A 232 2.97 18.94 -14.81
CA GLU A 232 3.15 17.48 -14.73
C GLU A 232 4.58 17.13 -14.32
N LEU A 233 4.73 16.35 -13.25
CA LEU A 233 6.02 15.88 -12.73
C LEU A 233 5.97 14.39 -12.42
N LEU A 234 6.82 13.60 -13.08
CA LEU A 234 6.91 12.15 -12.91
C LEU A 234 8.31 11.76 -12.39
N LEU A 235 8.36 11.29 -11.14
CA LEU A 235 9.57 10.90 -10.40
C LEU A 235 9.54 9.42 -10.00
N ASP A 236 8.74 8.61 -10.69
CA ASP A 236 8.49 7.21 -10.36
C ASP A 236 9.75 6.35 -10.41
N ARG A 237 9.81 5.31 -9.57
CA ARG A 237 10.92 4.34 -9.55
C ARG A 237 12.28 5.03 -9.42
N ASN A 238 12.39 5.87 -8.41
CA ASN A 238 13.64 6.47 -7.93
C ASN A 238 13.95 5.98 -6.51
N MET A 239 14.95 6.57 -5.85
CA MET A 239 15.38 6.21 -4.49
C MET A 239 15.09 7.30 -3.45
N LEU A 240 14.15 8.22 -3.72
CA LEU A 240 13.81 9.34 -2.84
C LEU A 240 13.27 8.84 -1.50
N LYS A 241 13.80 9.36 -0.38
CA LYS A 241 13.35 9.01 0.98
C LYS A 241 12.49 10.07 1.66
N ASN A 242 12.76 11.34 1.37
CA ASN A 242 12.09 12.49 1.98
C ASN A 242 11.85 13.55 0.90
N LEU A 243 10.78 14.33 1.07
CA LEU A 243 10.52 15.54 0.30
C LEU A 243 10.54 16.73 1.26
N PRO A 244 11.40 17.75 1.07
CA PRO A 244 11.33 18.97 1.86
C PRO A 244 9.96 19.61 1.75
N ARG A 245 9.42 20.15 2.85
CA ARG A 245 8.11 20.84 2.86
C ARG A 245 7.96 21.94 1.81
N THR A 246 9.07 22.59 1.45
CA THR A 246 9.12 23.68 0.46
C THR A 246 9.26 23.20 -0.98
N MET A 247 9.41 21.90 -1.24
CA MET A 247 9.84 21.34 -2.54
C MET A 247 8.98 21.82 -3.71
N PHE A 248 7.67 21.97 -3.51
CA PHE A 248 6.70 22.31 -4.55
C PHE A 248 6.21 23.77 -4.49
N TYR A 249 6.77 24.62 -3.62
CA TYR A 249 6.36 26.02 -3.47
C TYR A 249 6.56 26.85 -4.76
N GLY A 250 7.53 26.48 -5.60
CA GLY A 250 7.76 27.10 -6.91
C GLY A 250 6.82 26.66 -8.03
N THR A 251 5.94 25.69 -7.78
CA THR A 251 5.15 24.96 -8.80
C THR A 251 3.63 25.10 -8.63
N PRO A 252 3.07 26.32 -8.55
CA PRO A 252 1.65 26.53 -8.20
C PRO A 252 0.67 25.92 -9.21
N ASN A 253 1.10 25.74 -10.46
CA ASN A 253 0.29 25.17 -11.55
C ASN A 253 0.36 23.64 -11.64
N LEU A 254 1.01 22.96 -10.68
CA LEU A 254 1.17 21.50 -10.71
C LEU A 254 -0.19 20.80 -10.59
N THR A 255 -0.57 20.06 -11.62
CA THR A 255 -1.84 19.32 -11.74
C THR A 255 -1.68 17.81 -11.57
N VAL A 256 -0.54 17.27 -12.01
CA VAL A 256 -0.22 15.84 -12.00
C VAL A 256 1.14 15.65 -11.34
N LEU A 257 1.17 14.82 -10.30
CA LEU A 257 2.40 14.45 -9.61
C LEU A 257 2.43 12.94 -9.36
N SER A 258 3.47 12.27 -9.84
CA SER A 258 3.72 10.86 -9.58
C SER A 258 5.09 10.67 -8.95
N ILE A 259 5.13 10.03 -7.79
CA ILE A 259 6.36 9.67 -7.04
C ILE A 259 6.24 8.23 -6.53
N SER A 260 5.63 7.35 -7.33
CA SER A 260 5.43 5.94 -7.01
C SER A 260 6.77 5.18 -7.02
N ASN A 261 6.80 4.01 -6.38
CA ASN A 261 7.96 3.13 -6.26
C ASN A 261 9.24 3.84 -5.75
N ASN A 262 9.10 4.74 -4.80
CA ASN A 262 10.19 5.40 -4.09
C ASN A 262 10.30 4.85 -2.65
N ASN A 263 11.05 5.53 -1.78
CA ASN A 263 11.25 5.16 -0.38
C ASN A 263 10.67 6.18 0.60
N LEU A 264 9.63 6.94 0.21
CA LEU A 264 9.07 8.02 1.03
C LEU A 264 8.41 7.46 2.30
N GLU A 265 8.78 7.99 3.47
CA GLU A 265 8.28 7.52 4.78
C GLU A 265 7.21 8.44 5.40
N LEU A 266 7.22 9.73 5.02
CA LEU A 266 6.34 10.80 5.51
C LEU A 266 6.12 11.85 4.41
N ILE A 267 4.90 12.39 4.33
CA ILE A 267 4.63 13.69 3.69
C ILE A 267 4.29 14.69 4.79
N GLU A 268 5.01 15.82 4.85
CA GLU A 268 4.77 16.85 5.86
C GLU A 268 3.51 17.69 5.58
N ASP A 269 2.85 18.14 6.64
CA ASP A 269 1.68 19.01 6.56
C ASP A 269 2.03 20.34 5.85
N GLY A 270 1.42 20.56 4.69
CA GLY A 270 1.67 21.73 3.85
C GLY A 270 2.73 21.56 2.76
N THR A 271 3.28 20.36 2.53
CA THR A 271 4.11 20.07 1.34
C THR A 271 3.42 20.47 0.03
N PHE A 272 2.09 20.38 -0.02
CA PHE A 272 1.26 20.78 -1.17
C PHE A 272 0.50 22.11 -0.99
N GLN A 273 0.87 22.93 -0.01
CA GLN A 273 0.13 24.17 0.33
C GLN A 273 0.06 25.18 -0.83
N ALA A 274 1.04 25.17 -1.74
CA ALA A 274 1.07 26.05 -2.90
C ALA A 274 0.36 25.47 -4.15
N ASN A 275 0.02 24.18 -4.14
CA ASN A 275 -0.39 23.44 -5.34
C ASN A 275 -1.92 23.28 -5.39
N SER A 276 -2.65 24.40 -5.37
CA SER A 276 -4.13 24.41 -5.36
C SER A 276 -4.78 23.87 -6.64
N ALA A 277 -3.99 23.59 -7.69
CA ALA A 277 -4.42 22.94 -8.92
C ALA A 277 -4.13 21.42 -8.97
N LEU A 278 -3.58 20.82 -7.91
CA LEU A 278 -3.15 19.42 -7.90
C LEU A 278 -4.36 18.47 -7.92
N GLN A 279 -4.57 17.80 -9.04
CA GLN A 279 -5.72 16.93 -9.31
C GLN A 279 -5.38 15.44 -9.25
N LEU A 280 -4.20 15.05 -9.76
CA LEU A 280 -3.76 13.66 -9.82
C LEU A 280 -2.50 13.50 -8.96
N LEU A 281 -2.57 12.62 -7.97
CA LEU A 281 -1.45 12.32 -7.08
C LEU A 281 -1.23 10.80 -6.91
N GLU A 282 -0.08 10.32 -7.37
CA GLU A 282 0.33 8.92 -7.19
C GLU A 282 1.58 8.81 -6.31
N MET A 283 1.50 7.97 -5.28
CA MET A 283 2.59 7.63 -4.36
C MET A 283 2.61 6.13 -4.06
N VAL A 284 2.23 5.31 -5.03
CA VAL A 284 2.09 3.86 -4.91
C VAL A 284 3.40 3.21 -4.51
N SER A 285 3.39 2.17 -3.67
CA SER A 285 4.61 1.43 -3.31
C SER A 285 5.73 2.30 -2.73
N ASN A 286 5.37 3.15 -1.76
CA ASN A 286 6.32 3.87 -0.90
C ASN A 286 6.31 3.23 0.50
N LYS A 287 6.76 3.96 1.53
CA LYS A 287 6.78 3.53 2.93
C LYS A 287 5.94 4.45 3.82
N LEU A 288 5.01 5.22 3.23
CA LEU A 288 4.31 6.30 3.91
C LEU A 288 3.57 5.79 5.14
N THR A 289 3.96 6.28 6.30
CA THR A 289 3.29 6.00 7.59
C THR A 289 2.23 7.06 7.91
N HIS A 290 2.40 8.27 7.37
CA HIS A 290 1.50 9.40 7.56
C HIS A 290 1.46 10.28 6.30
N PHE A 291 0.24 10.66 5.90
CA PHE A 291 -0.06 11.72 4.93
C PHE A 291 -1.53 12.14 5.12
N ASP A 292 -1.79 13.39 5.52
CA ASP A 292 -3.16 13.92 5.62
C ASP A 292 -3.65 14.45 4.26
N LEU A 293 -4.34 13.60 3.50
CA LEU A 293 -4.89 13.95 2.18
C LEU A 293 -5.95 15.06 2.25
N SER A 294 -6.58 15.31 3.41
CA SER A 294 -7.55 16.41 3.56
C SER A 294 -6.90 17.80 3.41
N ARG A 295 -5.55 17.87 3.47
CA ARG A 295 -4.74 19.05 3.12
C ARG A 295 -4.59 19.29 1.62
N VAL A 296 -5.08 18.39 0.77
CA VAL A 296 -5.08 18.52 -0.70
C VAL A 296 -6.53 18.60 -1.22
N PRO A 297 -7.26 19.71 -0.97
CA PRO A 297 -8.68 19.84 -1.29
C PRO A 297 -8.98 19.96 -2.79
N SER A 298 -7.96 19.98 -3.66
CA SER A 298 -8.06 19.97 -5.11
C SER A 298 -7.98 18.56 -5.73
N LEU A 299 -7.67 17.54 -4.92
CA LEU A 299 -7.41 16.18 -5.39
C LEU A 299 -8.67 15.58 -6.03
N TYR A 300 -8.53 15.10 -7.26
CA TYR A 300 -9.59 14.48 -8.06
C TYR A 300 -9.39 12.96 -8.15
N HIS A 301 -8.15 12.53 -8.37
CA HIS A 301 -7.71 11.14 -8.42
C HIS A 301 -6.46 10.93 -7.57
N GLY A 302 -6.46 9.92 -6.69
CA GLY A 302 -5.32 9.61 -5.84
C GLY A 302 -5.03 8.12 -5.73
N ASN A 303 -3.75 7.74 -5.84
CA ASN A 303 -3.31 6.37 -5.58
C ASN A 303 -2.17 6.34 -4.56
N PHE A 304 -2.48 5.80 -3.39
CA PHE A 304 -1.60 5.68 -2.22
C PHE A 304 -1.44 4.22 -1.80
N SER A 305 -1.76 3.28 -2.70
CA SER A 305 -1.68 1.85 -2.43
C SER A 305 -0.26 1.37 -2.14
N PHE A 306 -0.13 0.22 -1.46
CA PHE A 306 1.15 -0.37 -1.05
C PHE A 306 2.01 0.59 -0.21
N ASN A 307 1.42 1.15 0.85
CA ASN A 307 2.09 2.01 1.83
C ASN A 307 1.91 1.45 3.25
N GLN A 308 2.14 2.26 4.28
CA GLN A 308 2.04 1.86 5.70
C GLN A 308 1.07 2.77 6.49
N LEU A 309 0.14 3.43 5.79
CA LEU A 309 -0.82 4.37 6.38
C LEU A 309 -1.76 3.63 7.34
N THR A 310 -1.99 4.20 8.53
CA THR A 310 -2.94 3.66 9.52
C THR A 310 -4.25 4.45 9.61
N THR A 311 -4.24 5.71 9.18
CA THR A 311 -5.42 6.58 9.10
C THR A 311 -5.53 7.15 7.70
N LEU A 312 -6.73 7.10 7.11
CA LEU A 312 -7.05 7.76 5.86
C LEU A 312 -7.91 8.99 6.12
N ALA A 313 -7.44 10.15 5.68
CA ALA A 313 -8.12 11.43 5.83
C ALA A 313 -8.59 11.95 4.47
N LEU A 314 -9.79 11.59 4.03
CA LEU A 314 -10.29 11.89 2.69
C LEU A 314 -10.50 13.41 2.49
N PRO A 315 -10.12 13.97 1.32
CA PRO A 315 -10.42 15.36 0.96
C PRO A 315 -11.85 15.55 0.43
N VAL A 316 -12.28 16.81 0.38
CA VAL A 316 -13.64 17.26 0.00
C VAL A 316 -14.08 16.89 -1.42
N SER A 317 -13.15 16.73 -2.36
CA SER A 317 -13.41 16.76 -3.80
C SER A 317 -13.05 15.48 -4.55
N VAL A 318 -12.37 14.53 -3.90
CA VAL A 318 -11.83 13.34 -4.58
C VAL A 318 -12.96 12.45 -5.11
N GLU A 319 -12.84 12.05 -6.37
CA GLU A 319 -13.81 11.21 -7.08
C GLU A 319 -13.42 9.73 -7.11
N SER A 320 -12.10 9.46 -7.20
CA SER A 320 -11.55 8.11 -7.19
C SER A 320 -10.30 8.05 -6.34
N LEU A 321 -10.27 7.13 -5.38
CA LEU A 321 -9.12 6.94 -4.49
C LEU A 321 -8.81 5.46 -4.26
N ASP A 322 -7.53 5.13 -4.40
CA ASP A 322 -6.97 3.84 -4.01
C ASP A 322 -5.98 4.01 -2.84
N ALA A 323 -6.30 3.38 -1.72
CA ALA A 323 -5.44 3.24 -0.55
C ALA A 323 -5.36 1.77 -0.10
N SER A 324 -5.49 0.84 -1.04
CA SER A 324 -5.33 -0.59 -0.81
C SER A 324 -3.91 -0.96 -0.35
N HIS A 325 -3.74 -2.15 0.24
CA HIS A 325 -2.44 -2.63 0.72
C HIS A 325 -1.74 -1.62 1.67
N ASN A 326 -2.50 -1.10 2.64
CA ASN A 326 -2.01 -0.25 3.72
C ASN A 326 -2.26 -0.93 5.07
N ARG A 327 -2.34 -0.17 6.17
CA ARG A 327 -2.71 -0.65 7.50
C ARG A 327 -3.88 0.15 8.09
N ILE A 328 -4.75 0.67 7.23
CA ILE A 328 -5.78 1.63 7.59
C ILE A 328 -6.81 0.95 8.49
N ASN A 329 -7.01 1.51 9.68
CA ASN A 329 -8.05 1.11 10.63
C ASN A 329 -9.03 2.25 10.94
N VAL A 330 -8.72 3.50 10.56
CA VAL A 330 -9.57 4.68 10.72
C VAL A 330 -9.71 5.42 9.39
N VAL A 331 -10.95 5.66 8.97
CA VAL A 331 -11.28 6.58 7.87
C VAL A 331 -11.97 7.81 8.46
N ARG A 332 -11.48 9.01 8.12
CA ARG A 332 -12.06 10.30 8.49
C ARG A 332 -12.11 11.22 7.28
N GLY A 333 -12.96 12.25 7.33
CA GLY A 333 -13.07 13.25 6.28
C GLY A 333 -14.35 14.08 6.45
N PRO A 334 -14.49 15.17 5.68
CA PRO A 334 -15.77 15.82 5.45
C PRO A 334 -16.67 14.92 4.60
N GLU A 335 -17.96 15.26 4.53
CA GLU A 335 -18.87 14.63 3.56
C GLU A 335 -18.42 14.92 2.13
N ASN A 336 -18.50 13.92 1.24
CA ASN A 336 -18.11 14.02 -0.16
C ASN A 336 -19.11 13.23 -1.02
N GLU A 337 -19.88 13.94 -1.83
CA GLU A 337 -20.89 13.39 -2.75
C GLU A 337 -20.33 12.97 -4.13
N ASN A 338 -19.08 13.33 -4.44
CA ASN A 338 -18.44 13.09 -5.73
C ASN A 338 -17.63 11.79 -5.75
N LEU A 339 -17.17 11.31 -4.58
CA LEU A 339 -16.42 10.05 -4.43
C LEU A 339 -17.24 8.87 -4.95
N PHE A 340 -16.91 8.38 -6.15
CA PHE A 340 -17.60 7.27 -6.81
C PHE A 340 -16.85 5.94 -6.70
N LEU A 341 -15.52 5.97 -6.55
CA LEU A 341 -14.67 4.78 -6.46
C LEU A 341 -13.73 4.85 -5.26
N LEU A 342 -13.80 3.85 -4.38
CA LEU A 342 -12.92 3.75 -3.21
C LEU A 342 -12.35 2.34 -3.06
N LYS A 343 -11.03 2.20 -3.22
CA LYS A 343 -10.29 0.95 -3.05
C LYS A 343 -9.58 0.95 -1.69
N LEU A 344 -10.01 0.06 -0.79
CA LEU A 344 -9.50 -0.11 0.56
C LEU A 344 -9.16 -1.57 0.87
N GLN A 345 -9.05 -2.43 -0.14
CA GLN A 345 -8.71 -3.83 0.05
C GLN A 345 -7.32 -4.01 0.65
N HIS A 346 -7.12 -5.06 1.45
CA HIS A 346 -5.88 -5.30 2.22
C HIS A 346 -5.55 -4.13 3.18
N ASN A 347 -6.40 -3.93 4.18
CA ASN A 347 -6.25 -2.97 5.27
C ASN A 347 -6.71 -3.61 6.60
N ASN A 348 -6.81 -2.80 7.67
CA ASN A 348 -7.15 -3.25 9.03
C ASN A 348 -8.52 -2.68 9.50
N LEU A 349 -9.46 -2.42 8.59
CA LEU A 349 -10.78 -1.86 8.92
C LEU A 349 -11.63 -2.88 9.68
N ASN A 350 -12.17 -2.48 10.84
CA ASN A 350 -13.09 -3.28 11.66
C ASN A 350 -14.52 -2.70 11.70
N ASP A 351 -14.73 -1.49 11.18
CA ASP A 351 -16.04 -0.83 11.07
C ASP A 351 -16.30 -0.25 9.66
N THR A 352 -17.55 0.15 9.44
CA THR A 352 -18.06 0.73 8.18
C THR A 352 -18.95 1.96 8.38
N ALA A 353 -19.04 2.51 9.60
CA ALA A 353 -19.93 3.63 9.91
C ALA A 353 -19.56 4.92 9.16
N TRP A 354 -18.27 5.09 8.86
CA TRP A 354 -17.71 6.18 8.05
C TRP A 354 -18.28 6.25 6.62
N LEU A 355 -18.88 5.17 6.09
CA LEU A 355 -19.53 5.17 4.77
C LEU A 355 -20.70 6.16 4.67
N LEU A 356 -21.32 6.52 5.80
CA LEU A 356 -22.43 7.49 5.83
C LEU A 356 -22.09 8.85 5.21
N SER A 357 -20.80 9.25 5.26
CA SER A 357 -20.27 10.51 4.73
C SER A 357 -20.00 10.49 3.21
N TYR A 358 -20.14 9.33 2.55
CA TYR A 358 -19.73 9.14 1.14
C TYR A 358 -20.88 8.60 0.28
N PRO A 359 -22.02 9.32 0.18
CA PRO A 359 -23.24 8.85 -0.51
C PRO A 359 -23.10 8.70 -2.04
N GLY A 360 -22.04 9.27 -2.62
CA GLY A 360 -21.74 9.25 -4.05
C GLY A 360 -21.23 7.91 -4.58
N LEU A 361 -20.79 7.00 -3.70
CA LEU A 361 -20.09 5.77 -4.05
C LEU A 361 -20.89 4.92 -5.04
N ILE A 362 -20.23 4.52 -6.12
CA ILE A 362 -20.69 3.53 -7.10
C ILE A 362 -20.02 2.18 -6.82
N GLU A 363 -18.76 2.21 -6.39
CA GLU A 363 -17.97 1.02 -6.09
C GLU A 363 -17.09 1.24 -4.86
N VAL A 364 -17.18 0.30 -3.90
CA VAL A 364 -16.27 0.24 -2.76
C VAL A 364 -15.73 -1.17 -2.59
N ASP A 365 -14.41 -1.27 -2.43
CA ASP A 365 -13.72 -2.53 -2.17
C ASP A 365 -13.14 -2.53 -0.76
N LEU A 366 -13.75 -3.35 0.09
CA LEU A 366 -13.39 -3.58 1.49
C LEU A 366 -12.80 -4.99 1.67
N SER A 367 -12.40 -5.67 0.60
CA SER A 367 -11.88 -7.04 0.67
C SER A 367 -10.62 -7.15 1.52
N TYR A 368 -10.31 -8.30 2.11
CA TYR A 368 -9.09 -8.47 2.92
C TYR A 368 -8.94 -7.44 4.05
N ASN A 369 -10.05 -7.13 4.74
CA ASN A 369 -10.06 -6.32 5.95
C ASN A 369 -10.40 -7.20 7.18
N GLU A 370 -10.77 -6.55 8.27
CA GLU A 370 -10.96 -7.09 9.61
C GLU A 370 -12.43 -7.04 10.08
N LEU A 371 -13.37 -6.82 9.15
CA LEU A 371 -14.79 -6.65 9.41
C LEU A 371 -15.45 -7.94 9.90
N GLU A 372 -16.20 -7.86 11.00
CA GLU A 372 -16.96 -9.00 11.58
C GLU A 372 -18.47 -8.96 11.25
N LYS A 373 -18.99 -7.78 10.87
CA LYS A 373 -20.41 -7.58 10.57
C LYS A 373 -20.66 -6.48 9.54
N ILE A 374 -21.70 -6.65 8.74
CA ILE A 374 -22.25 -5.62 7.83
C ILE A 374 -23.71 -5.33 8.20
N THR A 375 -24.07 -4.04 8.24
CA THR A 375 -25.41 -3.55 8.61
C THR A 375 -25.89 -2.47 7.65
N PHE A 376 -27.14 -2.58 7.20
CA PHE A 376 -27.79 -1.64 6.29
C PHE A 376 -27.73 -0.19 6.78
N ARG A 377 -27.66 0.03 8.10
CA ARG A 377 -27.60 1.35 8.73
C ARG A 377 -26.45 2.23 8.22
N HIS A 378 -25.34 1.64 7.76
CA HIS A 378 -24.20 2.39 7.24
C HIS A 378 -24.32 2.74 5.74
N PHE A 379 -25.31 2.14 5.05
CA PHE A 379 -25.54 2.27 3.62
C PHE A 379 -26.83 3.04 3.28
N VAL A 380 -27.56 3.56 4.28
CA VAL A 380 -28.86 4.24 4.09
C VAL A 380 -28.80 5.47 3.18
N ASN A 381 -27.63 6.11 3.07
CA ASN A 381 -27.41 7.27 2.21
C ASN A 381 -26.96 6.89 0.78
N MET A 382 -26.68 5.60 0.51
CA MET A 382 -26.12 5.12 -0.76
C MET A 382 -27.19 5.09 -1.86
N LYS A 383 -27.20 6.12 -2.70
CA LYS A 383 -28.16 6.24 -3.82
C LYS A 383 -27.62 5.68 -5.15
N ARG A 384 -26.32 5.40 -5.23
CA ARG A 384 -25.61 5.06 -6.48
C ARG A 384 -24.76 3.78 -6.41
N LEU A 385 -24.68 3.13 -5.24
CA LEU A 385 -23.77 2.02 -5.00
C LEU A 385 -24.19 0.79 -5.82
N GLN A 386 -23.33 0.36 -6.72
CA GLN A 386 -23.52 -0.77 -7.64
C GLN A 386 -22.65 -1.97 -7.28
N ARG A 387 -21.48 -1.76 -6.68
CA ARG A 387 -20.49 -2.82 -6.44
C ARG A 387 -19.91 -2.72 -5.03
N LEU A 388 -20.17 -3.76 -4.23
CA LEU A 388 -19.71 -3.87 -2.85
C LEU A 388 -18.91 -5.18 -2.70
N TYR A 389 -17.60 -5.04 -2.56
CA TYR A 389 -16.71 -6.19 -2.31
C TYR A 389 -16.34 -6.21 -0.83
N VAL A 390 -16.68 -7.31 -0.14
CA VAL A 390 -16.36 -7.55 1.28
C VAL A 390 -15.75 -8.95 1.45
N SER A 391 -15.17 -9.49 0.38
CA SER A 391 -14.54 -10.81 0.39
C SER A 391 -13.39 -10.88 1.39
N ASN A 392 -13.02 -12.08 1.84
CA ASN A 392 -11.83 -12.27 2.67
C ASN A 392 -11.85 -11.38 3.93
N ASN A 393 -12.97 -11.25 4.62
CA ASN A 393 -13.08 -10.55 5.90
C ASN A 393 -13.19 -11.57 7.04
N ARG A 394 -13.84 -11.21 8.16
CA ARG A 394 -14.17 -12.11 9.28
C ARG A 394 -15.68 -12.14 9.52
N LEU A 395 -16.50 -11.90 8.49
CA LEU A 395 -17.93 -11.67 8.65
C LEU A 395 -18.63 -12.90 9.22
N VAL A 396 -19.22 -12.75 10.41
CA VAL A 396 -20.12 -13.74 11.03
C VAL A 396 -21.59 -13.33 10.93
N ALA A 397 -21.86 -12.04 10.67
CA ALA A 397 -23.22 -11.49 10.62
C ALA A 397 -23.42 -10.51 9.45
N LEU A 398 -24.53 -10.69 8.72
CA LEU A 398 -24.96 -9.84 7.62
C LEU A 398 -26.41 -9.41 7.82
N ASN A 399 -26.67 -8.10 7.78
CA ASN A 399 -28.01 -7.52 7.87
C ASN A 399 -28.19 -6.39 6.85
N LEU A 400 -28.40 -6.75 5.58
CA LEU A 400 -28.82 -5.86 4.50
C LEU A 400 -30.32 -6.00 4.16
N GLY A 401 -30.96 -7.14 4.44
CA GLY A 401 -32.36 -7.36 4.06
C GLY A 401 -33.39 -6.44 4.71
N ASN A 402 -33.09 -5.85 5.88
CA ASN A 402 -33.95 -4.85 6.52
C ASN A 402 -33.91 -3.46 5.86
N GLY A 403 -32.94 -3.21 4.97
CA GLY A 403 -32.81 -1.98 4.20
C GLY A 403 -31.94 -2.24 2.97
N PRO A 404 -32.48 -2.92 1.94
CA PRO A 404 -31.73 -3.26 0.75
C PRO A 404 -31.21 -2.02 0.04
N ILE A 405 -29.99 -2.12 -0.49
CA ILE A 405 -29.33 -1.11 -1.32
C ILE A 405 -29.89 -1.32 -2.75
N PRO A 406 -30.80 -0.46 -3.25
CA PRO A 406 -31.62 -0.81 -4.43
C PRO A 406 -30.85 -0.81 -5.75
N THR A 407 -29.71 -0.12 -5.80
CA THR A 407 -28.83 -0.01 -6.97
C THR A 407 -27.73 -1.07 -7.00
N LEU A 408 -27.63 -1.92 -5.98
CA LEU A 408 -26.54 -2.88 -5.85
C LEU A 408 -26.69 -4.01 -6.87
N ASN A 409 -25.66 -4.18 -7.70
CA ASN A 409 -25.59 -5.19 -8.75
C ASN A 409 -24.61 -6.32 -8.35
N VAL A 410 -23.43 -5.96 -7.83
CA VAL A 410 -22.40 -6.92 -7.40
C VAL A 410 -22.23 -6.88 -5.89
N LEU A 411 -22.36 -8.05 -5.25
CA LEU A 411 -22.12 -8.26 -3.83
C LEU A 411 -21.18 -9.46 -3.64
N ASP A 412 -19.95 -9.19 -3.19
CA ASP A 412 -18.99 -10.24 -2.87
C ASP A 412 -18.83 -10.41 -1.36
N LEU A 413 -19.20 -11.60 -0.88
CA LEU A 413 -19.12 -12.02 0.52
C LEU A 413 -18.27 -13.28 0.67
N SER A 414 -17.54 -13.70 -0.36
CA SER A 414 -16.73 -14.91 -0.36
C SER A 414 -15.61 -14.89 0.68
N TYR A 415 -15.11 -16.06 1.09
CA TYR A 415 -14.03 -16.19 2.08
C TYR A 415 -14.33 -15.45 3.40
N ASN A 416 -15.47 -15.79 4.01
CA ASN A 416 -15.93 -15.24 5.29
C ASN A 416 -16.38 -16.38 6.23
N HIS A 417 -17.10 -16.05 7.30
CA HIS A 417 -17.57 -16.98 8.33
C HIS A 417 -19.10 -16.90 8.51
N LEU A 418 -19.83 -16.58 7.43
CA LEU A 418 -21.28 -16.45 7.45
C LEU A 418 -21.93 -17.82 7.64
N VAL A 419 -22.92 -17.90 8.54
CA VAL A 419 -23.70 -19.12 8.83
C VAL A 419 -25.18 -18.95 8.49
N HIS A 420 -25.75 -17.80 8.89
CA HIS A 420 -27.16 -17.47 8.71
C HIS A 420 -27.29 -16.26 7.78
N VAL A 421 -27.80 -16.47 6.55
CA VAL A 421 -27.96 -15.38 5.58
C VAL A 421 -29.39 -15.16 5.09
N GLU A 422 -30.33 -16.08 5.37
CA GLU A 422 -31.73 -16.04 4.87
C GLU A 422 -32.44 -14.68 5.04
N ARG A 423 -32.20 -13.96 6.15
CA ARG A 423 -32.81 -12.65 6.41
C ARG A 423 -32.42 -11.56 5.40
N ASN A 424 -31.44 -11.84 4.53
CA ASN A 424 -30.95 -10.95 3.49
C ASN A 424 -31.56 -11.22 2.11
N GLN A 425 -32.53 -12.13 2.00
CA GLN A 425 -33.25 -12.44 0.74
C GLN A 425 -33.64 -11.17 -0.03
N ALA A 426 -34.26 -10.18 0.63
CA ALA A 426 -34.68 -8.93 0.00
C ALA A 426 -33.54 -8.07 -0.61
N GLN A 427 -32.28 -8.32 -0.24
CA GLN A 427 -31.10 -7.74 -0.89
C GLN A 427 -30.53 -8.69 -1.96
N PHE A 428 -30.54 -10.00 -1.71
CA PHE A 428 -30.02 -10.99 -2.66
C PHE A 428 -30.89 -11.12 -3.91
N ASP A 429 -32.19 -10.88 -3.82
CA ASP A 429 -33.12 -10.89 -4.95
C ASP A 429 -32.85 -9.75 -5.96
N THR A 430 -32.14 -8.68 -5.56
CA THR A 430 -31.89 -7.50 -6.40
C THR A 430 -30.53 -7.49 -7.12
N VAL A 431 -29.55 -8.27 -6.65
CA VAL A 431 -28.19 -8.30 -7.24
C VAL A 431 -28.14 -9.22 -8.45
N GLU A 432 -27.26 -8.95 -9.41
CA GLU A 432 -27.01 -9.86 -10.55
C GLU A 432 -25.80 -10.77 -10.29
N TYR A 433 -24.84 -10.34 -9.46
CA TYR A 433 -23.63 -11.10 -9.11
C TYR A 433 -23.54 -11.26 -7.60
N LEU A 434 -23.65 -12.49 -7.10
CA LEU A 434 -23.65 -12.81 -5.68
C LEU A 434 -22.62 -13.90 -5.37
N ASN A 435 -21.51 -13.52 -4.71
CA ASN A 435 -20.47 -14.47 -4.32
C ASN A 435 -20.60 -14.87 -2.85
N LEU A 436 -20.89 -16.15 -2.59
CA LEU A 436 -21.06 -16.72 -1.24
C LEU A 436 -20.08 -17.88 -0.94
N HIS A 437 -19.26 -18.29 -1.92
CA HIS A 437 -18.33 -19.41 -1.76
C HIS A 437 -17.33 -19.21 -0.61
N HIS A 438 -16.84 -20.30 -0.02
CA HIS A 438 -15.95 -20.29 1.14
C HIS A 438 -16.54 -19.53 2.34
N ASN A 439 -17.66 -20.04 2.84
CA ASN A 439 -18.32 -19.62 4.08
C ASN A 439 -18.77 -20.88 4.86
N SER A 440 -19.63 -20.73 5.86
CA SER A 440 -20.26 -21.84 6.59
C SER A 440 -21.79 -21.76 6.47
N ILE A 441 -22.30 -21.30 5.32
CA ILE A 441 -23.73 -21.04 5.13
C ILE A 441 -24.47 -22.37 5.06
N VAL A 442 -25.53 -22.47 5.86
CA VAL A 442 -26.36 -23.68 5.97
C VAL A 442 -27.59 -23.61 5.07
N THR A 443 -28.22 -22.44 4.97
CA THR A 443 -29.38 -22.21 4.08
C THR A 443 -29.36 -20.82 3.45
N LEU A 444 -29.88 -20.75 2.22
CA LEU A 444 -30.07 -19.54 1.42
C LEU A 444 -31.51 -19.51 0.89
N LYS A 445 -32.07 -18.31 0.75
CA LYS A 445 -33.39 -18.06 0.17
C LYS A 445 -33.29 -16.98 -0.88
N LEU A 446 -33.86 -17.27 -2.05
CA LEU A 446 -34.08 -16.34 -3.15
C LEU A 446 -35.56 -16.47 -3.59
N ALA A 447 -36.13 -15.39 -4.12
CA ALA A 447 -37.44 -15.43 -4.75
C ALA A 447 -37.34 -15.96 -6.19
N SER A 448 -38.40 -16.60 -6.70
CA SER A 448 -38.44 -17.15 -8.07
C SER A 448 -38.30 -16.10 -9.19
N ASN A 449 -38.32 -14.81 -8.85
CA ASN A 449 -38.13 -13.68 -9.75
C ASN A 449 -36.87 -12.86 -9.41
N HIS A 450 -35.85 -13.48 -8.80
CA HIS A 450 -34.58 -12.84 -8.48
C HIS A 450 -33.82 -12.33 -9.72
N SER A 451 -32.96 -11.34 -9.53
CA SER A 451 -32.12 -10.77 -10.61
C SER A 451 -30.79 -11.50 -10.82
N VAL A 452 -30.48 -12.51 -9.99
CA VAL A 452 -29.17 -13.19 -9.95
C VAL A 452 -28.86 -13.89 -11.28
N LYS A 453 -27.73 -13.50 -11.89
CA LYS A 453 -27.15 -14.08 -13.12
C LYS A 453 -25.94 -14.95 -12.85
N VAL A 454 -25.15 -14.62 -11.81
CA VAL A 454 -23.97 -15.38 -11.37
C VAL A 454 -24.01 -15.55 -9.85
N LEU A 455 -23.95 -16.80 -9.42
CA LEU A 455 -24.03 -17.24 -8.04
C LEU A 455 -22.92 -18.25 -7.76
N THR A 456 -22.14 -18.05 -6.69
CA THR A 456 -21.13 -19.02 -6.24
C THR A 456 -21.44 -19.54 -4.85
N LEU A 457 -21.54 -20.87 -4.70
CA LEU A 457 -22.09 -21.58 -3.53
C LEU A 457 -21.12 -22.60 -2.91
N SER A 458 -20.05 -23.00 -3.59
CA SER A 458 -19.12 -24.05 -3.14
C SER A 458 -18.42 -23.70 -1.82
N HIS A 459 -17.90 -24.71 -1.13
CA HIS A 459 -17.21 -24.57 0.14
C HIS A 459 -18.10 -23.87 1.19
N ASN A 460 -19.28 -24.44 1.40
CA ASN A 460 -20.28 -24.04 2.41
C ASN A 460 -20.77 -25.27 3.18
N ASP A 461 -21.81 -25.09 4.00
CA ASP A 461 -22.28 -26.09 4.96
C ASP A 461 -23.76 -26.47 4.74
N TRP A 462 -24.13 -26.69 3.47
CA TRP A 462 -25.53 -26.72 3.03
C TRP A 462 -26.42 -27.78 3.69
N ASP A 463 -27.66 -27.41 3.96
CA ASP A 463 -28.78 -28.34 4.11
C ASP A 463 -29.22 -28.85 2.73
N CYS A 464 -29.31 -30.19 2.57
CA CYS A 464 -29.61 -30.78 1.26
C CYS A 464 -30.99 -30.43 0.73
N LYS A 465 -32.00 -30.32 1.61
CA LYS A 465 -33.36 -29.96 1.19
C LYS A 465 -33.39 -28.53 0.65
N ASN A 466 -32.84 -27.56 1.39
CA ASN A 466 -32.79 -26.17 0.96
C ASN A 466 -31.96 -25.99 -0.33
N LEU A 467 -30.82 -26.70 -0.46
CA LEU A 467 -29.98 -26.63 -1.65
C LEU A 467 -30.72 -27.14 -2.90
N ARG A 468 -31.50 -28.22 -2.78
CA ARG A 468 -32.32 -28.76 -3.86
C ARG A 468 -33.39 -27.76 -4.33
N GLU A 469 -34.12 -27.17 -3.38
CA GLU A 469 -35.14 -26.12 -3.64
C GLU A 469 -34.52 -24.85 -4.26
N LEU A 470 -33.30 -24.48 -3.86
CA LEU A 470 -32.56 -23.33 -4.42
C LEU A 470 -32.13 -23.58 -5.88
N LEU A 471 -31.58 -24.75 -6.18
CA LEU A 471 -31.03 -25.04 -7.51
C LEU A 471 -32.10 -25.27 -8.58
N GLU A 472 -33.34 -25.59 -8.20
CA GLU A 472 -34.50 -25.54 -9.11
C GLU A 472 -34.77 -24.14 -9.67
N ILE A 473 -34.49 -23.08 -8.89
CA ILE A 473 -34.65 -21.67 -9.34
C ILE A 473 -33.34 -21.04 -9.84
N THR A 474 -32.17 -21.57 -9.48
CA THR A 474 -30.85 -21.11 -9.97
C THR A 474 -30.09 -22.19 -10.76
N PRO A 475 -30.61 -22.71 -11.88
CA PRO A 475 -29.93 -23.73 -12.67
C PRO A 475 -28.65 -23.19 -13.35
N PRO A 476 -27.71 -24.07 -13.75
CA PRO A 476 -26.54 -23.66 -14.55
C PRO A 476 -26.96 -22.95 -15.85
N PRO A 477 -26.27 -21.87 -16.26
CA PRO A 477 -24.98 -21.40 -15.77
C PRO A 477 -25.03 -20.46 -14.55
N THR A 478 -26.21 -20.18 -13.97
CA THR A 478 -26.34 -19.20 -12.88
C THR A 478 -25.58 -19.64 -11.62
N ALA A 479 -25.80 -20.87 -11.15
CA ALA A 479 -24.94 -21.52 -10.16
C ALA A 479 -24.13 -22.61 -10.88
N SER A 480 -22.79 -22.49 -10.90
CA SER A 480 -21.92 -23.39 -11.67
C SER A 480 -20.60 -23.76 -11.01
N ASP A 481 -20.32 -23.27 -9.80
CA ASP A 481 -19.18 -23.74 -9.02
C ASP A 481 -19.51 -25.06 -8.30
N ARG A 482 -18.48 -25.76 -7.82
CA ARG A 482 -18.60 -27.16 -7.36
C ARG A 482 -17.59 -27.49 -6.29
N ASP A 483 -17.98 -28.41 -5.41
CA ASP A 483 -17.11 -29.05 -4.45
C ASP A 483 -16.46 -30.31 -5.08
N GLN A 484 -15.19 -30.56 -4.75
CA GLN A 484 -14.45 -31.71 -5.29
C GLN A 484 -14.71 -33.01 -4.49
N SER A 485 -14.93 -32.86 -3.18
CA SER A 485 -15.19 -33.97 -2.25
C SER A 485 -15.89 -33.44 -1.00
N CYS A 486 -16.69 -34.29 -0.36
CA CYS A 486 -17.45 -33.94 0.84
C CYS A 486 -16.87 -34.57 2.11
N LYS A 487 -17.21 -33.97 3.25
CA LYS A 487 -16.89 -34.51 4.58
C LYS A 487 -17.72 -35.78 4.86
N ILE A 488 -17.35 -36.52 5.90
CA ILE A 488 -18.17 -37.63 6.42
C ILE A 488 -19.56 -37.08 6.81
N ASP A 489 -20.61 -37.84 6.51
CA ASP A 489 -22.04 -37.49 6.62
C ASP A 489 -22.54 -36.40 5.65
N TYR A 490 -21.74 -36.00 4.66
CA TYR A 490 -22.17 -35.10 3.56
C TYR A 490 -22.18 -35.85 2.23
N GLN A 491 -23.10 -35.45 1.36
CA GLN A 491 -23.27 -35.98 0.01
C GLN A 491 -23.22 -34.85 -1.03
N LEU A 492 -22.94 -35.19 -2.30
CA LEU A 492 -23.00 -34.25 -3.40
C LEU A 492 -24.44 -34.15 -3.92
N GLU A 493 -25.06 -32.99 -3.76
CA GLU A 493 -26.30 -32.59 -4.42
C GLU A 493 -25.90 -31.59 -5.52
N HIS A 494 -26.13 -31.95 -6.79
CA HIS A 494 -25.77 -31.12 -7.95
C HIS A 494 -24.28 -30.64 -7.99
N ASN A 495 -23.35 -31.45 -7.47
CA ASN A 495 -21.91 -31.16 -7.31
C ASN A 495 -21.56 -30.16 -6.17
N LEU A 496 -22.47 -29.89 -5.26
CA LEU A 496 -22.22 -29.12 -4.04
C LEU A 496 -22.45 -30.01 -2.81
N CYS A 497 -21.63 -29.86 -1.78
CA CYS A 497 -21.71 -30.70 -0.59
C CYS A 497 -22.82 -30.23 0.35
N CYS A 498 -23.67 -31.16 0.77
CA CYS A 498 -24.75 -30.92 1.71
C CYS A 498 -24.92 -32.08 2.70
N LYS A 499 -25.62 -31.83 3.81
CA LYS A 499 -26.03 -32.85 4.79
C LYS A 499 -27.52 -32.76 5.05
N GLU A 500 -28.22 -33.89 4.98
CA GLU A 500 -29.66 -34.00 5.26
C GLU A 500 -29.94 -33.80 6.77
N SER A 501 -30.91 -32.95 7.13
CA SER A 501 -31.32 -32.73 8.52
C SER A 501 -32.73 -32.16 8.63
N GLU A 502 -33.52 -32.61 9.61
CA GLU A 502 -34.80 -31.94 9.94
C GLU A 502 -34.62 -30.55 10.56
N LYS A 503 -33.45 -30.29 11.17
CA LYS A 503 -33.15 -29.06 11.92
C LYS A 503 -31.68 -28.68 11.69
N PRO A 504 -31.30 -28.27 10.47
CA PRO A 504 -29.90 -28.18 10.07
C PRO A 504 -29.08 -27.24 10.96
N TYR A 505 -29.65 -26.10 11.38
CA TYR A 505 -28.98 -25.19 12.31
C TYR A 505 -28.76 -25.76 13.73
N LEU A 506 -29.66 -26.61 14.22
CA LEU A 506 -29.47 -27.29 15.50
C LEU A 506 -28.43 -28.39 15.37
N ASP A 507 -28.43 -29.12 14.26
CA ASP A 507 -27.41 -30.13 13.94
C ASP A 507 -26.00 -29.50 13.87
N ARG A 508 -25.82 -28.38 13.16
CA ARG A 508 -24.52 -27.67 13.13
C ARG A 508 -24.09 -27.13 14.49
N LEU A 509 -25.03 -26.62 15.28
CA LEU A 509 -24.73 -26.18 16.66
C LEU A 509 -24.30 -27.36 17.54
N ILE A 510 -24.97 -28.52 17.45
CA ILE A 510 -24.58 -29.73 18.17
C ILE A 510 -23.20 -30.22 17.72
N GLN A 511 -22.94 -30.25 16.41
CA GLN A 511 -21.63 -30.63 15.86
C GLN A 511 -20.52 -29.72 16.40
N TYR A 512 -20.71 -28.39 16.33
CA TYR A 512 -19.75 -27.43 16.88
C TYR A 512 -19.52 -27.62 18.39
N ILE A 513 -20.60 -27.83 19.16
CA ILE A 513 -20.49 -28.10 20.61
C ILE A 513 -19.74 -29.42 20.88
N LEU A 514 -19.94 -30.46 20.08
CA LEU A 514 -19.21 -31.73 20.25
C LEU A 514 -17.71 -31.56 19.97
N GLU A 515 -17.36 -30.83 18.91
CA GLU A 515 -15.98 -30.51 18.55
C GLU A 515 -15.30 -29.67 19.65
N THR A 516 -15.94 -28.62 20.18
CA THR A 516 -15.38 -27.83 21.29
C THR A 516 -15.34 -28.61 22.61
N THR A 517 -16.37 -29.42 22.92
CA THR A 517 -16.40 -30.22 24.15
C THR A 517 -15.30 -31.28 24.18
N ALA A 518 -14.92 -31.85 23.03
CA ALA A 518 -13.76 -32.74 22.92
C ALA A 518 -12.46 -32.00 23.25
N ALA A 519 -12.28 -30.78 22.73
CA ALA A 519 -11.15 -29.91 23.05
C ALA A 519 -11.09 -29.57 24.55
N GLU A 520 -12.20 -29.08 25.14
CA GLU A 520 -12.28 -28.77 26.56
C GLU A 520 -12.01 -29.98 27.46
N LYS A 521 -12.53 -31.17 27.10
CA LYS A 521 -12.32 -32.39 27.89
C LYS A 521 -10.86 -32.82 27.89
N LEU A 522 -10.16 -32.77 26.76
CA LEU A 522 -8.73 -33.10 26.75
C LEU A 522 -7.87 -32.01 27.41
N GLN A 523 -8.22 -30.73 27.25
CA GLN A 523 -7.52 -29.64 27.93
C GLN A 523 -7.67 -29.74 29.46
N ARG A 524 -8.86 -30.11 29.96
CA ARG A 524 -9.07 -30.46 31.37
C ARG A 524 -8.29 -31.71 31.78
N ALA A 525 -8.20 -32.75 30.94
CA ALA A 525 -7.41 -33.94 31.24
C ALA A 525 -5.88 -33.66 31.29
N GLN A 526 -5.38 -32.73 30.48
CA GLN A 526 -3.98 -32.27 30.53
C GLN A 526 -3.68 -31.36 31.74
N GLY A 527 -4.70 -30.73 32.34
CA GLY A 527 -4.58 -29.94 33.57
C GLY A 527 -5.00 -30.64 34.87
N ARG A 528 -5.69 -31.79 34.79
CA ARG A 528 -6.18 -32.56 35.95
C ARG A 528 -6.19 -34.08 35.71
N CYS A 529 -5.05 -34.69 35.97
CA CYS A 529 -4.99 -35.59 37.13
C CYS A 529 -4.20 -34.83 38.21
N SER A 530 -4.83 -33.87 38.91
CA SER A 530 -4.12 -33.14 39.96
C SER A 530 -3.85 -34.07 41.14
N ALA A 531 -2.72 -33.85 41.80
CA ALA A 531 -2.49 -34.49 43.08
C ALA A 531 -3.57 -34.07 44.09
N GLU A 532 -4.10 -32.83 44.04
CA GLU A 532 -5.23 -32.37 44.87
C GLU A 532 -6.46 -33.30 44.86
N ASP A 533 -6.90 -33.82 43.71
CA ASP A 533 -8.08 -34.67 43.64
C ASP A 533 -7.80 -36.08 44.24
N ALA A 534 -6.54 -36.50 44.27
CA ALA A 534 -6.09 -37.69 45.01
C ALA A 534 -5.81 -37.40 46.51
N ILE A 535 -5.32 -36.20 46.84
CA ILE A 535 -5.00 -35.75 48.21
C ILE A 535 -6.28 -35.45 49.00
N THR A 536 -7.35 -34.97 48.35
CA THR A 536 -8.68 -34.91 48.98
C THR A 536 -9.24 -36.31 49.28
N SER A 537 -8.87 -37.35 48.52
CA SER A 537 -9.12 -38.75 48.90
C SER A 537 -8.23 -39.24 50.06
N VAL A 538 -7.09 -38.59 50.34
CA VAL A 538 -6.25 -38.85 51.52
C VAL A 538 -6.75 -38.08 52.75
N GLN A 539 -7.39 -36.93 52.59
CA GLN A 539 -8.06 -36.23 53.70
C GLN A 539 -9.21 -37.06 54.29
N SER A 540 -9.92 -37.86 53.48
CA SER A 540 -10.85 -38.89 53.98
C SER A 540 -10.19 -40.04 54.77
N LEU A 541 -8.85 -40.20 54.72
CA LEU A 541 -8.12 -41.15 55.54
C LEU A 541 -7.84 -40.63 56.97
N SER A 542 -7.91 -39.31 57.18
CA SER A 542 -7.67 -38.68 58.50
C SER A 542 -8.72 -39.09 59.55
N HIS A 543 -9.90 -39.55 59.13
CA HIS A 543 -10.94 -40.06 60.04
C HIS A 543 -10.73 -41.54 60.44
N PHE A 544 -9.80 -42.28 59.80
CA PHE A 544 -9.59 -43.71 60.08
C PHE A 544 -8.42 -43.98 61.04
N ILE A 545 -7.58 -42.97 61.35
CA ILE A 545 -6.43 -43.10 62.27
C ILE A 545 -6.71 -42.35 63.58
N THR A 546 -7.86 -42.65 64.21
CA THR A 546 -8.20 -42.16 65.56
C THR A 546 -8.76 -43.25 66.49
N GLU A 547 -8.61 -44.53 66.14
CA GLU A 547 -8.80 -45.65 67.07
C GLU A 547 -7.64 -46.64 67.03
N LYS A 548 -6.60 -46.39 67.85
CA LYS A 548 -6.02 -47.31 68.85
C LYS A 548 -4.56 -47.00 69.18
N GLY A 549 -4.23 -47.21 70.47
CA GLY A 549 -2.90 -47.65 70.91
C GLY A 549 -1.84 -46.55 70.93
N GLY A 550 -1.41 -46.16 72.13
CA GLY A 550 -0.28 -45.26 72.28
C GLY A 550 1.06 -46.00 72.21
N GLU A 551 2.05 -45.35 71.63
CA GLU A 551 3.48 -45.51 71.96
C GLU A 551 4.19 -44.16 71.69
N GLN A 552 5.34 -43.93 72.32
CA GLN A 552 5.97 -42.61 72.34
C GLN A 552 6.57 -42.22 70.99
N LEU A 553 5.93 -41.27 70.30
CA LEU A 553 6.48 -40.61 69.12
C LEU A 553 7.42 -39.44 69.52
N PRO A 554 8.38 -39.06 68.66
CA PRO A 554 9.32 -37.97 68.93
C PRO A 554 8.63 -36.63 69.22
N SER A 555 9.35 -35.71 69.87
CA SER A 555 8.82 -34.40 70.28
C SER A 555 7.98 -33.75 69.18
N ASN A 556 6.72 -33.45 69.51
CA ASN A 556 5.72 -32.84 68.61
C ASN A 556 6.25 -31.55 67.95
N GLN A 557 7.21 -30.86 68.58
CA GLN A 557 7.89 -29.68 68.04
C GLN A 557 8.80 -29.97 66.81
N GLN A 558 9.43 -31.15 66.71
CA GLN A 558 10.25 -31.49 65.55
C GLN A 558 9.39 -31.74 64.31
N LEU A 559 8.32 -32.54 64.45
CA LEU A 559 7.36 -32.79 63.38
C LEU A 559 6.65 -31.49 62.94
N GLN A 560 6.28 -30.62 63.87
CA GLN A 560 5.71 -29.30 63.54
C GLN A 560 6.71 -28.38 62.82
N ALA A 561 8.01 -28.45 63.16
CA ALA A 561 9.04 -27.70 62.45
C ALA A 561 9.25 -28.23 61.01
N GLU A 562 9.23 -29.54 60.83
CA GLU A 562 9.37 -30.19 59.52
C GLU A 562 8.17 -29.92 58.60
N VAL A 563 6.93 -30.01 59.13
CA VAL A 563 5.71 -29.58 58.42
C VAL A 563 5.80 -28.11 58.01
N LYS A 564 6.29 -27.23 58.90
CA LYS A 564 6.43 -25.80 58.59
C LYS A 564 7.48 -25.53 57.51
N VAL A 565 8.56 -26.31 57.44
CA VAL A 565 9.54 -26.24 56.35
C VAL A 565 8.89 -26.67 55.04
N LEU A 566 8.18 -27.79 55.03
CA LEU A 566 7.44 -28.28 53.85
C LEU A 566 6.37 -27.28 53.38
N ASP A 567 5.62 -26.66 54.29
CA ASP A 567 4.65 -25.59 53.95
C ASP A 567 5.32 -24.40 53.26
N THR A 568 6.55 -24.02 53.69
CA THR A 568 7.31 -22.95 53.04
C THR A 568 7.90 -23.37 51.69
N GLU A 569 8.30 -24.63 51.53
CA GLU A 569 8.74 -25.17 50.23
C GLU A 569 7.57 -25.27 49.25
N VAL A 570 6.41 -25.76 49.68
CA VAL A 570 5.18 -25.80 48.89
C VAL A 570 4.74 -24.40 48.47
N HIS A 571 4.77 -23.40 49.37
CA HIS A 571 4.51 -22.01 48.98
C HIS A 571 5.53 -21.48 47.96
N SER A 572 6.83 -21.79 48.14
CA SER A 572 7.89 -21.40 47.20
C SER A 572 7.66 -22.00 45.81
N LEU A 573 7.41 -23.31 45.74
CA LEU A 573 7.13 -24.04 44.50
C LEU A 573 5.83 -23.57 43.83
N THR A 574 4.77 -23.32 44.60
CA THR A 574 3.50 -22.77 44.09
C THR A 574 3.70 -21.37 43.48
N ASN A 575 4.52 -20.52 44.13
CA ASN A 575 4.87 -19.21 43.59
C ASN A 575 5.69 -19.33 42.29
N GLN A 576 6.65 -20.25 42.23
CA GLN A 576 7.44 -20.52 41.01
C GLN A 576 6.56 -21.05 39.86
N GLN A 577 5.64 -21.98 40.15
CA GLN A 577 4.67 -22.48 39.19
C GLN A 577 3.78 -21.34 38.66
N THR A 578 3.23 -20.51 39.55
CA THR A 578 2.38 -19.37 39.17
C THR A 578 3.12 -18.36 38.29
N GLN A 579 4.40 -18.09 38.58
CA GLN A 579 5.25 -17.24 37.74
C GLN A 579 5.48 -17.84 36.34
N LEU A 580 5.74 -19.15 36.27
CA LEU A 580 5.94 -19.86 35.01
C LEU A 580 4.65 -19.91 34.17
N GLU A 581 3.50 -20.16 34.81
CA GLU A 581 2.18 -20.13 34.17
C GLU A 581 1.86 -18.74 33.61
N HIS A 582 2.14 -17.65 34.34
CA HIS A 582 1.95 -16.28 33.85
C HIS A 582 2.86 -15.96 32.65
N LEU A 583 4.13 -16.38 32.68
CA LEU A 583 5.05 -16.23 31.55
C LEU A 583 4.56 -16.99 30.30
N LEU A 584 4.09 -18.22 30.48
CA LEU A 584 3.54 -19.03 29.40
C LEU A 584 2.19 -18.48 28.90
N GLN A 585 1.35 -17.90 29.77
CA GLN A 585 0.06 -17.34 29.40
C GLN A 585 0.19 -16.17 28.42
N ASN A 586 1.19 -15.31 28.61
CA ASN A 586 1.51 -14.25 27.65
C ASN A 586 1.90 -14.83 26.28
N LEU A 587 2.74 -15.88 26.26
CA LEU A 587 3.13 -16.57 25.04
C LEU A 587 1.95 -17.27 24.35
N HIS A 588 1.05 -17.90 25.10
CA HIS A 588 -0.18 -18.50 24.57
C HIS A 588 -1.10 -17.46 23.94
N THR A 589 -1.26 -16.31 24.59
CA THR A 589 -2.08 -15.20 24.09
C THR A 589 -1.51 -14.65 22.77
N GLU A 590 -0.19 -14.51 22.67
CA GLU A 590 0.49 -14.09 21.44
C GLU A 590 0.39 -15.14 20.32
N ILE A 591 0.51 -16.44 20.62
CA ILE A 591 0.28 -17.53 19.65
C ILE A 591 -1.16 -17.46 19.12
N ASP A 592 -2.15 -17.33 20.00
CA ASP A 592 -3.57 -17.23 19.63
C ASP A 592 -3.85 -15.97 18.79
N ALA A 593 -3.24 -14.83 19.14
CA ALA A 593 -3.34 -13.60 18.36
C ALA A 593 -2.77 -13.78 16.94
N ASN A 594 -1.60 -14.41 16.80
CA ASN A 594 -1.00 -14.68 15.50
C ASN A 594 -1.79 -15.71 14.68
N LEU A 595 -2.33 -16.76 15.30
CA LEU A 595 -3.24 -17.70 14.61
C LEU A 595 -4.47 -16.97 14.05
N ARG A 596 -5.09 -16.08 14.83
CA ARG A 596 -6.22 -15.24 14.37
C ARG A 596 -5.80 -14.28 13.25
N LEU A 597 -4.66 -13.60 13.39
CA LEU A 597 -4.12 -12.65 12.41
C LEU A 597 -3.88 -13.30 11.03
N TYR A 598 -3.29 -14.50 11.03
CA TYR A 598 -3.02 -15.27 9.80
C TYR A 598 -4.15 -16.23 9.40
N ARG A 599 -5.30 -16.18 10.08
CA ARG A 599 -6.50 -17.01 9.83
C ARG A 599 -6.21 -18.52 9.83
N LEU A 600 -5.32 -18.94 10.73
CA LEU A 600 -4.92 -20.34 10.92
C LEU A 600 -5.80 -21.00 11.97
N GLN A 601 -6.27 -22.22 11.68
CA GLN A 601 -7.05 -22.99 12.63
C GLN A 601 -6.21 -23.37 13.87
N LYS A 602 -6.57 -22.80 15.03
CA LYS A 602 -6.10 -23.27 16.33
C LYS A 602 -6.54 -24.70 16.53
N ASP A 603 -5.58 -25.57 16.85
CA ASP A 603 -5.90 -26.90 17.38
C ASP A 603 -5.84 -26.81 18.90
N GLY A 604 -6.98 -26.98 19.56
CA GLY A 604 -7.08 -26.91 21.02
C GLY A 604 -6.50 -28.13 21.74
N LEU A 605 -6.20 -29.21 21.01
CA LEU A 605 -5.62 -30.46 21.53
C LEU A 605 -4.10 -30.49 21.39
N ALA A 606 -3.56 -29.78 20.38
CA ALA A 606 -2.14 -29.73 20.08
C ALA A 606 -1.34 -28.89 21.10
N ARG A 607 -0.04 -29.19 21.24
CA ARG A 607 0.83 -28.44 22.17
C ARG A 607 1.00 -27.00 21.67
N PRO A 608 1.24 -26.02 22.56
CA PRO A 608 1.56 -24.64 22.16
C PRO A 608 2.67 -24.53 21.11
N SER A 609 3.68 -25.41 21.20
CA SER A 609 4.77 -25.52 20.22
C SER A 609 4.29 -25.87 18.80
N ASP A 610 3.23 -26.67 18.67
CA ASP A 610 2.70 -27.12 17.38
C ASP A 610 1.85 -26.01 16.74
N ASN A 611 1.06 -25.31 17.55
CA ASN A 611 0.33 -24.12 17.13
C ASN A 611 1.27 -22.97 16.73
N LEU A 612 2.36 -22.74 17.49
CA LEU A 612 3.43 -21.81 17.10
C LEU A 612 4.15 -22.25 15.81
N LYS A 613 4.38 -23.56 15.64
CA LYS A 613 4.95 -24.14 14.41
C LYS A 613 4.04 -23.89 13.19
N LYS A 614 2.71 -23.98 13.32
CA LYS A 614 1.77 -23.61 12.24
C LYS A 614 1.98 -22.17 11.78
N VAL A 615 2.08 -21.21 12.71
CA VAL A 615 2.36 -19.79 12.40
C VAL A 615 3.67 -19.66 11.62
N PHE A 616 4.76 -20.26 12.09
CA PHE A 616 6.06 -20.18 11.40
C PHE A 616 6.08 -20.90 10.04
N THR A 617 5.39 -22.03 9.89
CA THR A 617 5.23 -22.71 8.60
C THR A 617 4.49 -21.83 7.60
N HIS A 618 3.33 -21.27 7.99
CA HIS A 618 2.57 -20.35 7.15
C HIS A 618 3.41 -19.14 6.72
N LEU A 619 4.16 -18.52 7.64
CA LEU A 619 5.03 -17.39 7.32
C LEU A 619 6.14 -17.75 6.33
N LYS A 620 6.76 -18.94 6.47
CA LYS A 620 7.78 -19.44 5.55
C LYS A 620 7.21 -19.72 4.16
N GLU A 621 6.05 -20.36 4.09
CA GLU A 621 5.35 -20.66 2.84
C GLU A 621 4.90 -19.39 2.13
N ARG A 622 4.30 -18.43 2.86
CA ARG A 622 3.89 -17.12 2.35
C ARG A 622 5.09 -16.34 1.81
N HIS A 623 6.21 -16.35 2.52
CA HIS A 623 7.46 -15.73 2.06
C HIS A 623 8.01 -16.42 0.80
N ALA A 624 8.07 -17.76 0.78
CA ALA A 624 8.55 -18.52 -0.39
C ALA A 624 7.66 -18.31 -1.63
N PHE A 625 6.33 -18.27 -1.45
CA PHE A 625 5.39 -17.93 -2.51
C PHE A 625 5.62 -16.51 -3.04
N LYS A 626 5.69 -15.50 -2.16
CA LYS A 626 5.92 -14.10 -2.57
C LYS A 626 7.29 -13.89 -3.21
N LEU A 627 8.32 -14.63 -2.79
CA LEU A 627 9.63 -14.64 -3.44
C LEU A 627 9.54 -15.21 -4.87
N ARG A 628 8.86 -16.34 -5.06
CA ARG A 628 8.63 -16.93 -6.40
C ARG A 628 7.81 -16.01 -7.29
N GLU A 629 6.75 -15.39 -6.78
CA GLU A 629 5.95 -14.41 -7.51
C GLU A 629 6.80 -13.21 -7.96
N SER A 630 7.66 -12.71 -7.07
CA SER A 630 8.58 -11.60 -7.37
C SER A 630 9.64 -12.01 -8.41
N GLN A 631 10.14 -13.25 -8.34
CA GLN A 631 11.06 -13.81 -9.33
C GLN A 631 10.39 -13.99 -10.70
N ALA A 632 9.13 -14.44 -10.75
CA ALA A 632 8.35 -14.56 -11.98
C ALA A 632 8.12 -13.19 -12.64
N ARG A 633 7.65 -12.19 -11.87
CA ARG A 633 7.48 -10.80 -12.35
C ARG A 633 8.81 -10.20 -12.86
N ARG A 634 9.95 -10.52 -12.23
CA ARG A 634 11.27 -10.12 -12.71
C ARG A 634 11.65 -10.84 -14.01
N GLY A 635 11.31 -12.12 -14.15
CA GLY A 635 11.48 -12.87 -15.40
C GLY A 635 10.66 -12.27 -16.54
N GLU A 636 9.39 -11.93 -16.29
CA GLU A 636 8.52 -11.23 -17.26
C GLU A 636 9.09 -9.86 -17.66
N ALA A 637 9.58 -9.06 -16.69
CA ALA A 637 10.21 -7.77 -16.96
C ALA A 637 11.47 -7.91 -17.83
N ASN A 638 12.37 -8.83 -17.49
CA ASN A 638 13.56 -9.13 -18.29
C ASN A 638 13.19 -9.61 -19.71
N SER A 639 12.15 -10.44 -19.84
CA SER A 639 11.67 -10.93 -21.14
C SER A 639 11.14 -9.80 -22.02
N LYS A 640 10.34 -8.89 -21.45
CA LYS A 640 9.83 -7.70 -22.15
C LYS A 640 10.95 -6.73 -22.54
N GLN A 641 11.95 -6.56 -21.69
CA GLN A 641 13.14 -5.76 -22.02
C GLN A 641 13.88 -6.36 -23.24
N SER A 642 14.12 -7.68 -23.23
CA SER A 642 14.78 -8.37 -24.35
C SER A 642 13.95 -8.33 -25.65
N GLU A 643 12.61 -8.36 -25.55
CA GLU A 643 11.70 -8.14 -26.68
C GLU A 643 11.85 -6.72 -27.25
N THR A 644 11.87 -5.68 -26.40
CA THR A 644 12.08 -4.30 -26.85
C THR A 644 13.47 -4.05 -27.43
N GLU A 645 14.52 -4.64 -26.86
CA GLU A 645 15.89 -4.59 -27.40
C GLU A 645 15.96 -5.24 -28.79
N THR A 646 15.26 -6.37 -28.98
CA THR A 646 15.19 -7.06 -30.28
C THR A 646 14.46 -6.20 -31.32
N LEU A 647 13.31 -5.62 -30.96
CA LEU A 647 12.55 -4.71 -31.82
C LEU A 647 13.35 -3.45 -32.19
N GLU A 648 14.19 -2.94 -31.28
CA GLU A 648 15.08 -1.81 -31.58
C GLU A 648 16.15 -2.19 -32.61
N GLN A 649 16.77 -3.37 -32.49
CA GLN A 649 17.72 -3.88 -33.50
C GLN A 649 17.06 -4.11 -34.86
N GLU A 650 15.83 -4.62 -34.90
CA GLU A 650 15.05 -4.75 -36.15
C GLU A 650 14.76 -3.38 -36.79
N ASN A 651 14.38 -2.39 -35.99
CA ASN A 651 14.16 -1.02 -36.47
C ASN A 651 15.46 -0.38 -37.01
N ILE A 652 16.61 -0.59 -36.37
CA ILE A 652 17.91 -0.14 -36.87
C ILE A 652 18.25 -0.80 -38.23
N ALA A 653 17.98 -2.10 -38.37
CA ALA A 653 18.17 -2.80 -39.64
C ALA A 653 17.22 -2.28 -40.75
N LEU A 654 15.94 -2.04 -40.43
CA LEU A 654 14.97 -1.45 -41.36
C LEU A 654 15.35 -0.01 -41.77
N GLN A 655 15.83 0.80 -40.83
CA GLN A 655 16.31 2.16 -41.10
C GLN A 655 17.53 2.12 -42.04
N THR A 656 18.47 1.20 -41.80
CA THR A 656 19.63 0.99 -42.68
C THR A 656 19.21 0.59 -44.10
N GLN A 657 18.22 -0.29 -44.24
CA GLN A 657 17.66 -0.64 -45.55
C GLN A 657 16.95 0.56 -46.23
N LEU A 658 16.24 1.38 -45.46
CA LEU A 658 15.56 2.56 -45.96
C LEU A 658 16.56 3.60 -46.49
N ASP A 659 17.66 3.85 -45.78
CA ASP A 659 18.68 4.82 -46.18
C ASP A 659 19.49 4.33 -47.40
N ASN A 660 19.84 3.04 -47.46
CA ASN A 660 20.39 2.42 -48.67
C ASN A 660 19.45 2.59 -49.88
N ARG A 661 18.13 2.42 -49.70
CA ARG A 661 17.14 2.64 -50.76
C ARG A 661 17.01 4.11 -51.17
N LYS A 662 17.13 5.06 -50.23
CA LYS A 662 17.18 6.52 -50.53
C LYS A 662 18.41 6.87 -51.36
N GLU A 663 19.56 6.28 -51.07
CA GLU A 663 20.78 6.50 -51.85
C GLU A 663 20.62 6.00 -53.30
N VAL A 664 20.16 4.76 -53.49
CA VAL A 664 19.86 4.20 -54.81
C VAL A 664 18.84 5.06 -55.58
N LEU A 665 17.80 5.57 -54.90
CA LEU A 665 16.83 6.50 -55.50
C LEU A 665 17.49 7.82 -55.95
N ASN A 666 18.45 8.35 -55.21
CA ASN A 666 19.18 9.55 -55.58
C ASN A 666 20.13 9.31 -56.77
N GLN A 667 20.81 8.16 -56.81
CA GLN A 667 21.61 7.73 -57.98
C GLN A 667 20.71 7.61 -59.24
N LEU A 668 19.55 6.96 -59.13
CA LEU A 668 18.55 6.86 -60.21
C LEU A 668 18.04 8.23 -60.69
N LYS A 669 17.80 9.19 -59.79
CA LYS A 669 17.43 10.57 -60.15
C LYS A 669 18.53 11.28 -60.94
N GLN A 670 19.80 11.10 -60.54
CA GLN A 670 20.95 11.66 -61.25
C GLN A 670 21.11 11.03 -62.65
N GLU A 671 21.07 9.70 -62.77
CA GLU A 671 21.17 9.04 -64.07
C GLU A 671 19.99 9.40 -64.98
N THR A 672 18.76 9.42 -64.46
CA THR A 672 17.56 9.86 -65.23
C THR A 672 17.75 11.27 -65.78
N THR A 673 18.33 12.18 -64.98
CA THR A 673 18.64 13.55 -65.40
C THR A 673 19.70 13.58 -66.51
N LEU A 674 20.74 12.75 -66.42
CA LEU A 674 21.77 12.62 -67.44
C LEU A 674 21.22 12.02 -68.76
N LYS A 675 20.38 10.97 -68.69
CA LYS A 675 19.73 10.36 -69.86
C LYS A 675 18.78 11.36 -70.52
N ARG A 676 17.97 12.11 -69.75
CA ARG A 676 17.11 13.20 -70.27
C ARG A 676 17.94 14.27 -71.01
N LYS A 677 19.10 14.68 -70.48
CA LYS A 677 20.04 15.58 -71.20
C LYS A 677 20.54 14.95 -72.50
N LYS A 678 20.90 13.66 -72.50
CA LYS A 678 21.38 12.93 -73.70
C LYS A 678 20.29 12.79 -74.78
N VAL A 679 19.04 12.50 -74.39
CA VAL A 679 17.89 12.45 -75.32
C VAL A 679 17.69 13.80 -76.01
N LYS A 680 17.61 14.91 -75.25
CA LYS A 680 17.49 16.26 -75.82
C LYS A 680 18.62 16.61 -76.81
N MET A 681 19.85 16.19 -76.51
CA MET A 681 20.99 16.37 -77.44
C MET A 681 20.87 15.52 -78.71
N LEU A 682 20.33 14.31 -78.64
CA LEU A 682 20.11 13.44 -79.79
C LEU A 682 18.94 13.92 -80.66
N GLU A 683 17.86 14.40 -80.05
CA GLU A 683 16.74 15.06 -80.77
C GLU A 683 17.21 16.30 -81.52
N ALA A 684 18.01 17.16 -80.86
CA ALA A 684 18.62 18.34 -81.51
C ALA A 684 19.59 17.97 -82.65
N LYS A 685 20.26 16.81 -82.58
CA LYS A 685 21.09 16.29 -83.68
C LYS A 685 20.25 15.69 -84.81
N LYS A 686 19.17 14.97 -84.50
CA LYS A 686 18.23 14.42 -85.50
C LYS A 686 17.67 15.55 -86.37
N ASN A 687 17.26 16.66 -85.76
CA ASN A 687 16.75 17.85 -86.46
C ASN A 687 17.82 18.66 -87.22
N ARG A 688 19.10 18.23 -87.17
CA ARG A 688 20.22 18.81 -87.93
C ARG A 688 20.74 17.87 -89.04
N ASN A 689 20.16 16.68 -89.22
CA ASN A 689 20.59 15.74 -90.25
C ASN A 689 20.07 16.19 -91.64
N PRO A 690 20.93 16.54 -92.62
CA PRO A 690 20.49 17.09 -93.90
C PRO A 690 19.54 16.19 -94.69
N ASP A 691 19.67 14.86 -94.57
CA ASP A 691 18.78 13.91 -95.27
C ASP A 691 17.31 13.94 -94.80
N THR A 692 17.03 14.53 -93.63
CA THR A 692 15.65 14.74 -93.18
C THR A 692 15.01 16.04 -93.70
N ARG A 693 15.77 16.92 -94.35
CA ARG A 693 15.21 18.13 -95.00
C ARG A 693 14.51 17.85 -96.33
N HIS A 694 14.59 16.62 -96.87
CA HIS A 694 13.99 16.28 -98.16
C HIS A 694 12.61 15.59 -98.11
N ILE A 695 12.05 15.35 -96.92
CA ILE A 695 10.69 14.80 -96.76
C ILE A 695 9.86 15.69 -95.81
N THR A 696 9.63 16.93 -96.23
CA THR A 696 8.47 17.78 -95.87
C THR A 696 8.55 19.10 -96.65
N LYS A 697 8.08 19.07 -97.89
CA LYS A 697 7.65 20.24 -98.65
C LYS A 697 6.56 19.83 -99.64
#